data_AF-A0A8J5HR71-F1
#
_entry.id   AF-A0A8J5HR71-F1
#
_cell.length_a   1.000
_cell.length_b   1.000
_cell.length_c   1.000
_cell.angle_alpha   90.00
_cell.angle_beta   90.00
_cell.angle_gamma   90.00
#
_symmetry.space_group_name_H-M   'P 1'
#
loop_
_entity.id
_entity.type
_entity.pdbx_description
1 polymer ?
#
loop_
_entity_poly.entity_id
_entity_poly.type
_entity_poly.pdbx_seq_one_letter_code
_entity_poly.pdbx_strand_id
1 'polypeptide(L)'
;MGPPSRAQQHQPRCQHRVTDPLTAISGLRFASSGRGKRIHRYKHQAEVTHDAQIPIRPRRRSADRGWATGSIPAATMQYHAYNRLGSGGGGGGGGGGTPSPPASPRRSPRVYRRGSGKGILGRGGVGPQVGPRAFPQRMVWMILSLLLRRQAIFLFAPLLYVSAMLVYMGTLSIDSGVRIISRSPPGSVYRSPRLYERLRPDMDADNSTDGVSSGALTYHLLLILSAVWKHSHRGSVWQPCVKTSTHGLPDSNGYIYVEANGGLNQQRTSICNAVAVAGYLNATLIIPNFHYHSIWRDPSVQAGQIFVILLDISDNWCSKFDDIYDKDHFINTLKNDVRIVDNVPEFIMDRFGHNMSNVFNFKIKAWSSIQYYKDNVLPKLIEERLIRISPFANRLSFDAPPAVQRLRCLANFEALQFSNPIANLSEKLVSRMKKHSKDTNGRYIAVHLRFEEDMVAFSCCIFDGGEEEKQDMDAARERGWRGKFTKPGRVIRPGAIRINGKCPLTPLEVGLMLRSMGFSNDTAIYLASGKIYKAEKTMAPLLEMFPLLQTKETLASAEELAPFKNYSSRMAALDYSVCLHSEVFVTTQGGNFPHFLIGHRRYMYGGHSKTIKPDKRKLALLFDNQNMGWKSLKRQMLNMRAHSDAKGIEMKRSTDSIFSFPCPDCMCHANKTENAKPSSAR
;
A
#
# COMPACT_ATOMS: atom_id res chain seq x y z
N MET A 1 19.86 -57.51 -60.89
CA MET A 1 20.93 -58.14 -60.09
C MET A 1 21.75 -57.03 -59.48
N GLY A 2 22.16 -57.11 -58.20
CA GLY A 2 23.24 -56.25 -57.67
C GLY A 2 24.58 -57.00 -57.68
N PRO A 3 25.62 -56.57 -56.94
CA PRO A 3 25.97 -55.25 -56.39
C PRO A 3 27.28 -54.76 -57.12
N PRO A 4 28.35 -54.16 -56.53
CA PRO A 4 28.53 -53.32 -55.33
C PRO A 4 29.37 -52.02 -55.54
N SER A 5 29.53 -51.21 -54.46
CA SER A 5 30.80 -50.63 -53.94
C SER A 5 30.93 -49.10 -53.66
N ARG A 6 30.97 -48.80 -52.34
CA ARG A 6 31.85 -47.86 -51.57
C ARG A 6 32.04 -46.36 -51.92
N ALA A 7 31.65 -45.48 -50.97
CA ALA A 7 32.50 -44.70 -50.03
C ALA A 7 31.70 -43.54 -49.37
N GLN A 8 32.09 -42.86 -48.27
CA GLN A 8 32.57 -43.28 -46.92
C GLN A 8 32.43 -42.05 -45.94
N GLN A 9 32.61 -42.24 -44.62
CA GLN A 9 32.77 -41.22 -43.54
C GLN A 9 31.49 -40.55 -42.97
N HIS A 10 31.40 -40.16 -41.67
CA HIS A 10 31.89 -40.78 -40.42
C HIS A 10 31.08 -40.20 -39.22
N GLN A 11 30.71 -41.02 -38.22
CA GLN A 11 30.17 -40.58 -36.93
C GLN A 11 30.86 -41.33 -35.78
N PRO A 12 31.07 -40.71 -34.60
CA PRO A 12 31.38 -41.42 -33.36
C PRO A 12 30.12 -41.64 -32.49
N ARG A 13 29.91 -42.88 -32.04
CA ARG A 13 28.98 -43.27 -30.96
C ARG A 13 29.71 -43.25 -29.62
N CYS A 14 29.02 -42.85 -28.55
CA CYS A 14 29.40 -43.23 -27.19
C CYS A 14 28.57 -44.44 -26.72
N GLN A 15 29.21 -45.41 -26.08
CA GLN A 15 28.56 -46.55 -25.41
C GLN A 15 28.48 -46.29 -23.90
N HIS A 16 27.38 -46.69 -23.26
CA HIS A 16 27.31 -46.88 -21.81
C HIS A 16 27.21 -48.37 -21.49
N ARG A 17 27.91 -48.80 -20.43
CA ARG A 17 27.80 -50.15 -19.85
C ARG A 17 27.47 -50.04 -18.37
N VAL A 18 26.69 -51.00 -17.88
CA VAL A 18 26.07 -51.07 -16.54
C VAL A 18 26.99 -51.74 -15.53
N THR A 19 26.95 -51.30 -14.26
CA THR A 19 27.10 -52.14 -13.03
C THR A 19 26.65 -51.35 -11.79
N ASP A 20 25.78 -51.96 -10.96
CA ASP A 20 25.47 -51.51 -9.59
C ASP A 20 26.63 -51.79 -8.61
N PRO A 21 26.59 -51.28 -7.37
CA PRO A 21 26.37 -52.24 -6.27
C PRO A 21 25.53 -51.75 -5.07
N LEU A 22 24.98 -52.72 -4.33
CA LEU A 22 24.37 -52.59 -3.01
C LEU A 22 25.21 -53.32 -1.93
N THR A 23 24.93 -53.00 -0.67
CA THR A 23 25.24 -53.78 0.57
C THR A 23 26.61 -53.60 1.25
N ALA A 24 26.59 -52.99 2.45
CA ALA A 24 27.31 -53.47 3.64
C ALA A 24 26.74 -52.80 4.93
N ILE A 25 26.40 -53.59 5.95
CA ILE A 25 25.96 -53.13 7.29
C ILE A 25 26.71 -53.97 8.33
N SER A 26 27.34 -53.35 9.34
CA SER A 26 27.55 -53.97 10.67
C SER A 26 28.24 -53.05 11.71
N GLY A 27 27.66 -52.94 12.92
CA GLY A 27 28.36 -52.57 14.16
C GLY A 27 28.58 -51.07 14.44
N LEU A 28 28.56 -50.56 15.69
CA LEU A 28 28.47 -51.20 17.03
C LEU A 28 27.89 -50.23 18.11
N ARG A 29 27.05 -50.79 18.99
CA ARG A 29 26.85 -50.50 20.44
C ARG A 29 26.40 -49.11 20.95
N PHE A 30 25.22 -49.13 21.59
CA PHE A 30 24.89 -48.30 22.76
C PHE A 30 25.62 -48.78 24.03
N ALA A 31 25.98 -47.86 24.93
CA ALA A 31 26.27 -48.12 26.35
C ALA A 31 26.03 -46.84 27.19
N SER A 32 25.74 -47.00 28.49
CA SER A 32 25.10 -45.97 29.34
C SER A 32 25.95 -45.45 30.51
N SER A 33 25.53 -44.30 31.08
CA SER A 33 25.98 -43.68 32.36
C SER A 33 27.40 -43.05 32.32
N GLY A 34 27.74 -42.04 33.15
CA GLY A 34 26.98 -41.28 34.14
C GLY A 34 27.92 -40.43 35.03
N ARG A 35 27.38 -39.44 35.79
CA ARG A 35 28.11 -38.42 36.61
C ARG A 35 28.84 -37.37 35.73
N GLY A 36 28.91 -36.07 36.03
CA GLY A 36 28.32 -35.26 37.11
C GLY A 36 29.37 -34.55 37.98
N LYS A 37 29.63 -33.25 37.75
CA LYS A 37 30.09 -32.28 38.78
C LYS A 37 30.14 -30.81 38.29
N ARG A 38 30.08 -29.95 39.31
CA ARG A 38 29.82 -28.50 39.39
C ARG A 38 30.93 -27.53 38.91
N ILE A 39 30.49 -26.33 38.53
CA ILE A 39 30.95 -24.98 38.96
C ILE A 39 32.46 -24.64 38.84
N HIS A 40 32.79 -23.56 38.11
CA HIS A 40 33.38 -22.34 38.73
C HIS A 40 33.30 -21.07 37.85
N ARG A 41 33.01 -19.93 38.50
CA ARG A 41 33.34 -18.58 38.02
C ARG A 41 34.82 -18.30 38.28
N TYR A 42 35.47 -17.49 37.45
CA TYR A 42 36.29 -16.30 37.76
C TYR A 42 36.64 -15.67 36.39
N LYS A 43 36.27 -14.43 36.04
CA LYS A 43 36.82 -13.13 36.49
C LYS A 43 38.34 -13.09 36.53
N HIS A 44 38.95 -12.38 35.56
CA HIS A 44 40.17 -11.61 35.82
C HIS A 44 40.16 -10.27 35.08
N GLN A 45 40.48 -9.21 35.83
CA GLN A 45 40.94 -7.92 35.35
C GLN A 45 42.47 -7.90 35.48
N ALA A 46 43.14 -7.17 34.58
CA ALA A 46 44.47 -6.56 34.73
C ALA A 46 44.78 -5.73 33.46
N GLU A 47 45.57 -4.66 33.46
CA GLU A 47 45.85 -3.66 34.50
C GLU A 47 46.44 -2.39 33.82
N VAL A 48 45.84 -1.24 34.15
CA VAL A 48 46.35 0.12 34.42
C VAL A 48 47.74 0.61 33.91
N THR A 49 47.80 1.94 33.66
CA THR A 49 48.92 2.95 33.60
C THR A 49 48.94 3.71 32.24
N HIS A 50 49.40 4.97 32.06
CA HIS A 50 49.56 6.21 32.87
C HIS A 50 49.83 7.38 31.85
N ASP A 51 49.73 8.71 32.08
CA ASP A 51 49.16 9.56 33.15
C ASP A 51 48.78 10.98 32.59
N ALA A 52 48.83 12.04 33.42
CA ALA A 52 48.85 13.49 33.16
C ALA A 52 47.63 14.15 32.43
N GLN A 53 46.64 14.71 33.16
CA GLN A 53 46.53 16.12 33.66
C GLN A 53 46.49 17.20 32.54
N ILE A 54 45.41 17.96 32.23
CA ILE A 54 44.33 18.68 32.99
C ILE A 54 44.87 19.83 33.88
N PRO A 55 44.20 20.99 34.16
CA PRO A 55 43.12 21.82 33.50
C PRO A 55 43.60 23.26 33.12
N ILE A 56 42.81 24.27 32.64
CA ILE A 56 41.93 25.24 33.40
C ILE A 56 41.32 26.31 32.42
N ARG A 57 40.11 26.86 32.72
CA ARG A 57 39.44 28.06 32.09
C ARG A 57 39.54 29.30 33.05
N PRO A 58 39.06 30.57 32.80
CA PRO A 58 38.21 31.14 31.72
C PRO A 58 38.45 32.64 31.30
N ARG A 59 37.56 33.18 30.43
CA ARG A 59 37.08 34.61 30.31
C ARG A 59 38.05 35.75 29.91
N ARG A 60 37.72 36.46 28.81
CA ARG A 60 37.29 37.89 28.81
C ARG A 60 36.61 38.34 27.49
N ARG A 61 36.16 39.60 27.42
CA ARG A 61 35.21 40.19 26.44
C ARG A 61 35.87 41.15 25.43
N SER A 62 35.34 41.17 24.19
CA SER A 62 35.07 42.32 23.28
C SER A 62 34.91 41.72 21.86
N ALA A 63 33.92 42.02 21.00
CA ALA A 63 33.36 43.29 20.53
C ALA A 63 34.32 44.08 19.62
N ASP A 64 34.26 43.84 18.30
CA ASP A 64 33.62 44.80 17.37
C ASP A 64 33.30 44.19 15.97
N ARG A 65 32.74 45.01 15.07
CA ARG A 65 32.09 44.68 13.79
C ARG A 65 33.05 44.46 12.61
N GLY A 66 32.60 43.68 11.61
CA GLY A 66 33.20 43.65 10.26
C GLY A 66 32.55 42.58 9.35
N TRP A 67 32.19 42.93 8.11
CA TRP A 67 31.56 42.02 7.14
C TRP A 67 32.61 41.24 6.32
N ALA A 68 32.38 39.95 6.06
CA ALA A 68 32.78 39.30 4.80
C ALA A 68 32.09 37.92 4.59
N THR A 69 31.94 37.59 3.32
CA THR A 69 31.56 36.30 2.72
C THR A 69 32.19 35.05 3.35
N GLY A 70 31.43 33.94 3.45
CA GLY A 70 31.93 32.65 3.95
C GLY A 70 31.28 31.43 3.33
N SER A 71 32.11 30.59 2.69
CA SER A 71 31.77 29.32 2.04
C SER A 71 31.30 28.21 2.99
N ILE A 72 30.61 27.22 2.41
CA ILE A 72 30.56 25.77 2.72
C ILE A 72 31.16 25.30 4.07
N PRO A 73 30.38 24.49 4.82
CA PRO A 73 30.94 23.28 5.42
C PRO A 73 30.25 22.00 4.91
N ALA A 74 31.03 20.93 4.81
CA ALA A 74 30.57 19.61 4.38
C ALA A 74 29.59 18.98 5.39
N ALA A 75 28.59 18.25 4.89
CA ALA A 75 27.66 17.47 5.70
C ALA A 75 27.61 16.01 5.23
N THR A 76 27.82 15.10 6.20
CA THR A 76 27.99 13.66 6.03
C THR A 76 26.77 12.98 5.38
N MET A 77 27.00 12.12 4.38
CA MET A 77 25.94 11.37 3.70
C MET A 77 25.24 10.35 4.62
N GLN A 78 23.91 10.42 4.71
CA GLN A 78 23.07 9.30 5.15
C GLN A 78 22.11 8.87 4.03
N TYR A 79 22.18 7.59 3.66
CA TYR A 79 21.28 6.99 2.67
C TYR A 79 19.85 6.90 3.22
N HIS A 80 18.92 7.63 2.60
CA HIS A 80 17.49 7.59 2.96
C HIS A 80 16.67 6.73 1.99
N ALA A 81 16.10 5.64 2.52
CA ALA A 81 15.10 4.83 1.82
C ALA A 81 13.74 5.57 1.79
N TYR A 82 13.36 6.08 0.62
CA TYR A 82 12.12 6.82 0.42
C TYR A 82 10.93 5.92 0.07
N ASN A 83 10.16 5.52 1.09
CA ASN A 83 8.75 5.12 0.92
C ASN A 83 7.84 6.16 1.60
N ARG A 84 7.53 7.25 0.88
CA ARG A 84 6.45 8.19 1.26
C ARG A 84 5.16 7.81 0.54
N LEU A 85 4.19 7.31 1.30
CA LEU A 85 2.80 7.19 0.85
C LEU A 85 2.24 8.59 0.61
N GLY A 86 1.88 8.90 -0.65
CA GLY A 86 1.24 10.15 -1.01
C GLY A 86 -0.20 10.23 -0.47
N SER A 87 -0.48 11.24 0.34
CA SER A 87 -1.83 11.50 0.87
C SER A 87 -2.65 12.32 -0.14
N GLY A 88 -3.03 11.71 -1.26
CA GLY A 88 -3.88 12.32 -2.29
C GLY A 88 -5.36 12.38 -1.87
N GLY A 89 -5.75 13.40 -1.11
CA GLY A 89 -7.13 13.67 -0.71
C GLY A 89 -7.85 14.63 -1.67
N GLY A 90 -8.01 14.25 -2.94
CA GLY A 90 -8.62 15.09 -3.99
C GLY A 90 -10.15 15.12 -3.98
N GLY A 91 -10.76 15.70 -2.94
CA GLY A 91 -12.19 16.01 -2.92
C GLY A 91 -12.47 17.35 -3.59
N GLY A 92 -12.74 17.34 -4.90
CA GLY A 92 -13.09 18.54 -5.67
C GLY A 92 -14.60 18.63 -5.90
N GLY A 93 -15.22 19.68 -5.36
CA GLY A 93 -16.61 20.05 -5.60
C GLY A 93 -16.81 21.51 -5.20
N GLY A 94 -16.79 22.42 -6.18
CA GLY A 94 -17.31 23.77 -6.04
C GLY A 94 -18.74 23.85 -6.61
N GLY A 95 -19.55 24.83 -6.27
CA GLY A 95 -19.35 25.92 -5.30
C GLY A 95 -20.59 26.81 -5.23
N GLY A 96 -20.63 27.75 -4.28
CA GLY A 96 -21.69 28.76 -4.21
C GLY A 96 -21.92 29.32 -2.80
N GLY A 97 -21.72 30.64 -2.63
CA GLY A 97 -22.25 31.42 -1.50
C GLY A 97 -21.37 31.53 -0.26
N THR A 98 -20.61 32.62 -0.14
CA THR A 98 -20.28 33.23 1.16
C THR A 98 -21.51 33.98 1.70
N PRO A 99 -21.62 34.17 3.03
CA PRO A 99 -21.22 35.47 3.58
C PRO A 99 -20.48 35.39 4.94
N SER A 100 -19.89 36.53 5.31
CA SER A 100 -19.05 36.75 6.49
C SER A 100 -19.79 36.65 7.85
N PRO A 101 -19.09 36.39 8.97
CA PRO A 101 -19.72 36.22 10.29
C PRO A 101 -20.00 37.56 11.02
N PRO A 102 -21.12 37.68 11.75
CA PRO A 102 -21.32 38.74 12.72
C PRO A 102 -20.81 38.38 14.12
N ALA A 103 -20.57 39.40 14.95
CA ALA A 103 -19.86 39.31 16.22
C ALA A 103 -20.73 38.88 17.43
N SER A 104 -20.04 38.58 18.54
CA SER A 104 -20.59 38.18 19.83
C SER A 104 -21.35 39.32 20.56
N PRO A 105 -22.47 39.03 21.24
CA PRO A 105 -23.15 40.00 22.10
C PRO A 105 -22.69 39.93 23.57
N ARG A 106 -22.50 41.09 24.20
CA ARG A 106 -22.36 41.27 25.65
C ARG A 106 -23.63 41.91 26.23
N ARG A 107 -23.95 41.53 27.47
CA ARG A 107 -24.78 42.23 28.47
C ARG A 107 -26.31 42.32 28.26
N SER A 108 -27.00 42.01 29.37
CA SER A 108 -28.41 42.23 29.67
C SER A 108 -28.76 43.71 29.91
N PRO A 109 -30.06 44.08 29.84
CA PRO A 109 -30.69 44.64 31.04
C PRO A 109 -32.22 44.38 31.25
N ARG A 110 -32.64 44.54 32.52
CA ARG A 110 -33.95 45.01 33.05
C ARG A 110 -35.29 44.30 32.73
N VAL A 111 -35.80 43.59 33.75
CA VAL A 111 -37.03 43.90 34.54
C VAL A 111 -38.27 44.47 33.80
N TYR A 112 -39.41 43.75 33.86
CA TYR A 112 -40.69 44.33 34.30
C TYR A 112 -41.66 43.29 34.92
N ARG A 113 -42.55 43.74 35.82
CA ARG A 113 -43.55 42.92 36.54
C ARG A 113 -44.89 42.83 35.81
N ARG A 114 -45.56 41.67 35.91
CA ARG A 114 -47.04 41.48 36.06
C ARG A 114 -47.24 40.08 36.71
N GLY A 115 -48.23 39.81 37.56
CA GLY A 115 -49.26 40.69 38.13
C GLY A 115 -50.68 40.10 38.10
N SER A 116 -50.94 38.99 38.80
CA SER A 116 -52.28 38.41 39.10
C SER A 116 -52.12 37.25 40.12
N GLY A 117 -53.01 36.93 41.06
CA GLY A 117 -54.25 37.61 41.48
C GLY A 117 -55.20 36.74 42.34
N LYS A 118 -55.21 36.95 43.68
CA LYS A 118 -56.26 36.63 44.70
C LYS A 118 -56.72 35.18 45.00
N GLY A 119 -57.10 34.98 46.28
CA GLY A 119 -57.75 33.80 46.90
C GLY A 119 -56.98 33.28 48.13
N ILE A 120 -57.11 33.77 49.38
CA ILE A 120 -58.25 33.95 50.34
C ILE A 120 -58.65 32.65 51.09
N LEU A 121 -58.56 32.70 52.45
CA LEU A 121 -58.95 31.72 53.50
C LEU A 121 -58.11 30.41 53.59
N GLY A 122 -57.64 29.93 54.76
CA GLY A 122 -57.56 30.53 56.11
C GLY A 122 -57.17 29.56 57.25
N ARG A 123 -56.83 30.11 58.44
CA ARG A 123 -56.85 29.53 59.81
C ARG A 123 -55.66 28.65 60.35
N GLY A 124 -55.18 29.03 61.56
CA GLY A 124 -54.25 28.30 62.46
C GLY A 124 -52.76 28.57 62.17
N GLY A 125 -51.92 29.15 63.05
CA GLY A 125 -51.71 28.95 64.49
C GLY A 125 -50.47 28.04 64.67
N VAL A 126 -49.45 28.29 65.52
CA VAL A 126 -49.17 29.28 66.57
C VAL A 126 -47.64 29.52 66.60
N GLY A 127 -47.17 30.68 67.06
CA GLY A 127 -45.77 30.89 67.45
C GLY A 127 -45.65 31.92 68.58
N PRO A 128 -44.81 31.72 69.61
CA PRO A 128 -44.54 32.74 70.63
C PRO A 128 -43.26 33.54 70.34
N GLN A 129 -43.35 34.87 70.39
CA GLN A 129 -42.20 35.77 70.53
C GLN A 129 -42.02 36.21 72.00
N VAL A 130 -40.78 36.19 72.49
CA VAL A 130 -40.23 36.98 73.62
C VAL A 130 -38.73 37.08 73.33
N GLY A 131 -37.95 38.15 73.52
CA GLY A 131 -38.06 39.49 74.10
C GLY A 131 -36.65 40.14 74.01
N PRO A 132 -36.45 41.44 74.30
CA PRO A 132 -35.24 42.16 73.86
C PRO A 132 -34.00 41.97 74.75
N ARG A 133 -32.79 42.01 74.16
CA ARG A 133 -31.50 42.15 74.86
C ARG A 133 -30.71 43.36 74.36
N ALA A 134 -30.01 44.01 75.30
CA ALA A 134 -29.51 45.37 75.16
C ALA A 134 -28.30 45.55 74.23
N PHE A 135 -28.13 46.78 73.75
CA PHE A 135 -27.14 47.22 72.77
C PHE A 135 -25.66 46.79 73.01
N PRO A 136 -25.09 46.80 74.24
CA PRO A 136 -23.66 46.50 74.41
C PRO A 136 -23.26 45.05 74.07
N GLN A 137 -24.18 44.07 74.14
CA GLN A 137 -23.86 42.68 73.77
C GLN A 137 -23.57 42.51 72.27
N ARG A 138 -24.11 43.38 71.39
CA ARG A 138 -23.88 43.30 69.93
C ARG A 138 -22.47 43.73 69.53
N MET A 139 -21.85 44.68 70.24
CA MET A 139 -20.51 45.16 69.91
C MET A 139 -19.43 44.14 70.31
N VAL A 140 -19.56 43.50 71.47
CA VAL A 140 -18.66 42.42 71.91
C VAL A 140 -18.70 41.25 70.91
N TRP A 141 -19.89 40.84 70.46
CA TRP A 141 -20.03 39.80 69.43
C TRP A 141 -19.43 40.17 68.07
N MET A 142 -19.54 41.43 67.64
CA MET A 142 -18.89 41.86 66.40
C MET A 142 -17.36 41.83 66.51
N ILE A 143 -16.77 42.32 67.60
CA ILE A 143 -15.32 42.28 67.82
C ILE A 143 -14.81 40.83 67.91
N LEU A 144 -15.49 39.97 68.66
CA LEU A 144 -15.16 38.55 68.77
C LEU A 144 -15.26 37.83 67.41
N SER A 145 -16.29 38.14 66.61
CA SER A 145 -16.44 37.59 65.26
C SER A 145 -15.33 38.04 64.30
N LEU A 146 -14.82 39.26 64.43
CA LEU A 146 -13.73 39.80 63.61
C LEU A 146 -12.36 39.18 63.96
N LEU A 147 -12.12 38.91 65.25
CA LEU A 147 -10.91 38.22 65.72
C LEU A 147 -10.89 36.76 65.25
N LEU A 148 -12.00 36.03 65.44
CA LEU A 148 -12.14 34.63 64.98
C LEU A 148 -11.99 34.48 63.46
N ARG A 149 -12.51 35.44 62.67
CA ARG A 149 -12.41 35.39 61.21
C ARG A 149 -10.99 35.60 60.68
N ARG A 150 -10.12 36.29 61.42
CA ARG A 150 -8.72 36.51 61.02
C ARG A 150 -7.81 35.33 61.39
N GLN A 151 -7.98 34.70 62.55
CA GLN A 151 -7.15 33.54 62.94
C GLN A 151 -7.40 32.30 62.08
N ALA A 152 -8.63 32.05 61.62
CA ALA A 152 -8.93 30.91 60.74
C ALA A 152 -8.11 30.96 59.42
N ILE A 153 -7.96 32.15 58.82
CA ILE A 153 -7.23 32.31 57.55
C ILE A 153 -5.75 31.95 57.71
N PHE A 154 -5.13 32.31 58.83
CA PHE A 154 -3.73 31.96 59.14
C PHE A 154 -3.52 30.48 59.48
N LEU A 155 -4.56 29.74 59.90
CA LEU A 155 -4.48 28.28 60.11
C LEU A 155 -4.72 27.48 58.82
N PHE A 156 -5.65 27.91 57.96
CA PHE A 156 -5.98 27.18 56.72
C PHE A 156 -5.03 27.48 55.55
N ALA A 157 -4.42 28.68 55.47
CA ALA A 157 -3.51 29.02 54.37
C ALA A 157 -2.23 28.14 54.33
N PRO A 158 -1.54 27.84 55.45
CA PRO A 158 -0.41 26.92 55.45
C PRO A 158 -0.81 25.49 55.06
N LEU A 159 -1.96 25.01 55.54
CA LEU A 159 -2.47 23.66 55.21
C LEU A 159 -2.81 23.53 53.71
N LEU A 160 -3.45 24.54 53.11
CA LEU A 160 -3.70 24.58 51.67
C LEU A 160 -2.40 24.67 50.87
N TYR A 161 -1.43 25.45 51.32
CA TYR A 161 -0.11 25.54 50.67
C TYR A 161 0.65 24.21 50.73
N VAL A 162 0.69 23.55 51.89
CA VAL A 162 1.30 22.22 52.04
C VAL A 162 0.56 21.17 51.21
N SER A 163 -0.78 21.16 51.21
CA SER A 163 -1.57 20.28 50.34
C SER A 163 -1.26 20.49 48.86
N ALA A 164 -1.18 21.73 48.39
CA ALA A 164 -0.84 22.06 47.01
C ALA A 164 0.60 21.67 46.67
N MET A 165 1.55 21.86 47.60
CA MET A 165 2.94 21.45 47.43
C MET A 165 3.12 19.93 47.42
N LEU A 166 2.36 19.17 48.22
CA LEU A 166 2.41 17.70 48.19
C LEU A 166 1.81 17.12 46.90
N VAL A 167 0.79 17.78 46.32
CA VAL A 167 0.28 17.44 44.98
C VAL A 167 1.28 17.83 43.89
N TYR A 168 1.91 19.01 44.00
CA TYR A 168 2.91 19.50 43.03
C TYR A 168 4.21 18.67 43.04
N MET A 169 4.66 18.21 44.22
CA MET A 169 5.82 17.33 44.38
C MET A 169 5.49 15.84 44.17
N GLY A 170 4.24 15.51 43.81
CA GLY A 170 3.81 14.15 43.44
C GLY A 170 3.72 13.15 44.60
N THR A 171 3.75 13.59 45.86
CA THR A 171 3.73 12.70 47.03
C THR A 171 2.32 12.30 47.47
N LEU A 172 1.30 13.06 47.08
CA LEU A 172 -0.11 12.67 47.23
C LEU A 172 -0.70 12.27 45.88
N SER A 173 -0.73 10.97 45.60
CA SER A 173 -1.52 10.41 44.49
C SER A 173 -3.00 10.42 44.86
N ILE A 174 -3.80 11.23 44.17
CA ILE A 174 -5.27 11.20 44.28
C ILE A 174 -5.76 9.96 43.51
N ASP A 175 -5.63 8.78 44.11
CA ASP A 175 -6.12 7.52 43.56
C ASP A 175 -7.61 7.30 43.87
N SER A 176 -8.37 8.40 43.88
CA SER A 176 -9.83 8.40 43.97
C SER A 176 -10.41 8.09 42.59
N GLY A 177 -10.46 6.80 42.27
CA GLY A 177 -10.79 6.28 40.95
C GLY A 177 -12.19 6.62 40.45
N VAL A 178 -12.37 7.81 39.87
CA VAL A 178 -13.36 8.00 38.81
C VAL A 178 -12.88 7.16 37.61
N ARG A 179 -13.30 5.89 37.56
CA ARG A 179 -13.20 5.08 36.34
C ARG A 179 -14.11 5.69 35.28
N ILE A 180 -13.61 6.74 34.61
CA ILE A 180 -14.09 7.13 33.30
C ILE A 180 -13.86 5.90 32.43
N ILE A 181 -14.93 5.13 32.17
CA ILE A 181 -14.90 4.06 31.17
C ILE A 181 -14.75 4.77 29.83
N SER A 182 -13.49 5.03 29.47
CA SER A 182 -13.10 5.67 28.23
C SER A 182 -13.49 4.75 27.09
N ARG A 183 -14.73 4.91 26.62
CA ARG A 183 -15.25 4.18 25.48
C ARG A 183 -14.35 4.50 24.30
N SER A 184 -13.65 3.49 23.80
CA SER A 184 -12.79 3.63 22.62
C SER A 184 -13.61 4.24 21.48
N PRO A 185 -13.10 5.25 20.76
CA PRO A 185 -13.86 5.90 19.69
C PRO A 185 -14.39 4.89 18.66
N PRO A 186 -15.60 5.04 18.11
CA PRO A 186 -16.13 4.12 17.12
C PRO A 186 -15.16 3.90 15.95
N GLY A 187 -14.96 2.64 15.57
CA GLY A 187 -14.01 2.21 14.54
C GLY A 187 -12.55 2.14 14.99
N SER A 188 -12.22 2.47 16.25
CA SER A 188 -10.84 2.41 16.74
C SER A 188 -10.39 0.99 17.11
N VAL A 189 -11.32 0.06 17.28
CA VAL A 189 -11.05 -1.33 17.71
C VAL A 189 -11.32 -2.29 16.56
N TYR A 190 -10.56 -3.39 16.49
CA TYR A 190 -10.88 -4.52 15.63
C TYR A 190 -11.89 -5.42 16.34
N ARG A 191 -13.16 -5.39 15.91
CA ARG A 191 -14.25 -6.25 16.41
C ARG A 191 -14.93 -7.07 15.32
N SER A 192 -14.28 -7.16 14.16
CA SER A 192 -14.79 -7.84 12.97
C SER A 192 -15.12 -9.33 13.21
N PRO A 193 -14.37 -10.10 14.04
CA PRO A 193 -14.75 -11.50 14.37
C PRO A 193 -16.10 -11.61 15.10
N ARG A 194 -16.33 -10.80 16.14
CA ARG A 194 -17.62 -10.79 16.87
C ARG A 194 -18.79 -10.33 16.00
N LEU A 195 -18.52 -9.41 15.08
CA LEU A 195 -19.51 -9.00 14.09
C LEU A 195 -19.83 -10.14 13.12
N TYR A 196 -18.81 -10.87 12.67
CA TYR A 196 -18.95 -12.01 11.77
C TYR A 196 -19.79 -13.13 12.41
N GLU A 197 -19.39 -13.60 13.60
CA GLU A 197 -20.12 -14.62 14.39
C GLU A 197 -21.61 -14.29 14.53
N ARG A 198 -21.93 -13.03 14.87
CA ARG A 198 -23.31 -12.56 15.07
C ARG A 198 -24.10 -12.44 13.77
N LEU A 199 -23.46 -12.07 12.65
CA LEU A 199 -24.13 -11.89 11.36
C LEU A 199 -24.16 -13.17 10.52
N ARG A 200 -23.38 -14.19 10.88
CA ARG A 200 -23.28 -15.45 10.13
C ARG A 200 -24.63 -16.14 9.90
N PRO A 201 -25.54 -16.30 10.88
CA PRO A 201 -26.84 -16.93 10.63
C PRO A 201 -27.69 -16.18 9.59
N ASP A 202 -27.74 -14.84 9.70
CA ASP A 202 -28.44 -13.99 8.71
C ASP A 202 -27.80 -14.08 7.32
N MET A 203 -26.47 -14.13 7.26
CA MET A 203 -25.67 -14.20 6.03
C MET A 203 -25.80 -15.56 5.33
N ASP A 204 -25.85 -16.65 6.08
CA ASP A 204 -25.97 -18.01 5.55
C ASP A 204 -27.42 -18.26 5.06
N ALA A 205 -28.43 -17.73 5.77
CA ALA A 205 -29.82 -17.70 5.31
C ALA A 205 -30.05 -16.82 4.06
N ASP A 206 -29.21 -15.81 3.83
CA ASP A 206 -29.24 -14.93 2.64
C ASP A 206 -28.68 -15.62 1.37
N ASN A 207 -28.24 -16.88 1.46
CA ASN A 207 -28.00 -17.76 0.29
C ASN A 207 -29.22 -18.63 -0.10
N SER A 208 -30.30 -18.65 0.71
CA SER A 208 -31.41 -19.59 0.52
C SER A 208 -32.46 -19.10 -0.49
N THR A 209 -32.19 -19.13 -1.80
CA THR A 209 -33.24 -19.34 -2.84
C THR A 209 -32.67 -19.62 -4.23
N ASP A 210 -32.14 -20.84 -4.42
CA ASP A 210 -32.51 -21.64 -5.59
C ASP A 210 -33.45 -22.75 -5.08
N GLY A 211 -34.75 -22.56 -5.32
CA GLY A 211 -35.81 -23.38 -4.77
C GLY A 211 -37.16 -22.91 -5.29
N VAL A 212 -37.76 -23.69 -6.17
CA VAL A 212 -39.00 -23.34 -6.88
C VAL A 212 -40.18 -23.27 -5.91
N SER A 213 -40.66 -22.05 -5.61
CA SER A 213 -42.11 -21.78 -5.49
C SER A 213 -42.45 -20.29 -5.53
N SER A 214 -43.36 -19.94 -6.45
CA SER A 214 -44.42 -18.94 -6.31
C SER A 214 -44.10 -17.52 -5.79
N GLY A 215 -44.01 -16.56 -6.73
CA GLY A 215 -44.42 -15.16 -6.51
C GLY A 215 -43.30 -14.11 -6.44
N ALA A 216 -43.38 -13.12 -7.35
CA ALA A 216 -42.77 -11.77 -7.41
C ALA A 216 -41.30 -11.53 -6.94
N LEU A 217 -40.89 -12.02 -5.77
CA LEU A 217 -39.56 -11.87 -5.17
C LEU A 217 -38.43 -12.48 -6.02
N THR A 218 -38.72 -13.54 -6.78
CA THR A 218 -37.76 -14.25 -7.65
C THR A 218 -37.11 -13.33 -8.68
N TYR A 219 -37.89 -12.43 -9.31
CA TYR A 219 -37.34 -11.45 -10.25
C TYR A 219 -36.36 -10.48 -9.57
N HIS A 220 -36.66 -10.05 -8.34
CA HIS A 220 -35.80 -9.10 -7.62
C HIS A 220 -34.48 -9.72 -7.17
N LEU A 221 -34.48 -10.98 -6.72
CA LEU A 221 -33.26 -11.70 -6.32
C LEU A 221 -32.37 -12.03 -7.54
N LEU A 222 -32.97 -12.53 -8.62
CA LEU A 222 -32.28 -12.83 -9.88
C LEU A 222 -31.76 -11.54 -10.56
N LEU A 223 -32.45 -10.41 -10.37
CA LEU A 223 -31.93 -9.07 -10.70
C LEU A 223 -30.72 -8.67 -9.84
N ILE A 224 -30.68 -8.99 -8.54
CA ILE A 224 -29.55 -8.67 -7.66
C ILE A 224 -28.32 -9.52 -8.00
N LEU A 225 -28.48 -10.85 -8.15
CA LEU A 225 -27.40 -11.75 -8.56
C LEU A 225 -26.83 -11.36 -9.92
N SER A 226 -27.70 -11.05 -10.89
CA SER A 226 -27.23 -10.54 -12.19
C SER A 226 -26.66 -9.11 -12.11
N ALA A 227 -27.09 -8.25 -11.18
CA ALA A 227 -26.56 -6.88 -11.01
C ALA A 227 -25.11 -6.85 -10.50
N VAL A 228 -24.68 -7.89 -9.78
CA VAL A 228 -23.27 -8.07 -9.36
C VAL A 228 -22.35 -8.06 -10.61
N TRP A 229 -22.71 -8.87 -11.60
CA TRP A 229 -21.94 -9.11 -12.83
C TRP A 229 -22.27 -8.16 -13.99
N LYS A 230 -23.43 -7.48 -13.96
CA LYS A 230 -23.83 -6.51 -15.00
C LYS A 230 -22.88 -5.31 -15.02
N HIS A 231 -22.41 -4.98 -16.23
CA HIS A 231 -21.77 -3.71 -16.51
C HIS A 231 -22.86 -2.64 -16.63
N SER A 232 -22.82 -1.62 -15.76
CA SER A 232 -23.82 -0.53 -15.76
C SER A 232 -23.58 0.51 -16.86
N HIS A 233 -22.45 0.45 -17.55
CA HIS A 233 -22.05 1.47 -18.51
C HIS A 233 -22.74 1.27 -19.86
N ARG A 234 -23.58 2.24 -20.25
CA ARG A 234 -24.21 2.39 -21.57
C ARG A 234 -23.69 3.65 -22.30
N GLY A 235 -22.45 4.05 -22.03
CA GLY A 235 -21.81 5.19 -22.70
C GLY A 235 -21.18 4.81 -24.05
N SER A 236 -20.64 5.81 -24.75
CA SER A 236 -19.84 5.62 -25.96
C SER A 236 -18.55 4.88 -25.63
N VAL A 237 -18.45 3.63 -26.13
CA VAL A 237 -17.32 2.72 -25.91
C VAL A 237 -16.01 3.42 -26.31
N TRP A 238 -15.05 3.44 -25.39
CA TRP A 238 -13.68 3.86 -25.71
C TRP A 238 -12.95 2.71 -26.40
N GLN A 239 -12.01 3.03 -27.28
CA GLN A 239 -11.13 2.05 -27.92
C GLN A 239 -9.67 2.52 -27.86
N PRO A 240 -8.70 1.60 -27.79
CA PRO A 240 -7.31 1.87 -28.11
C PRO A 240 -7.18 2.70 -29.41
N CYS A 241 -6.42 3.79 -29.36
CA CYS A 241 -6.18 4.63 -30.54
C CYS A 241 -4.77 5.22 -30.58
N VAL A 242 -3.83 4.62 -29.84
CA VAL A 242 -2.43 5.04 -29.78
C VAL A 242 -1.76 4.73 -31.12
N LYS A 243 -1.83 5.68 -32.06
CA LYS A 243 -1.17 5.55 -33.36
C LYS A 243 0.34 5.41 -33.17
N THR A 244 0.98 4.43 -33.79
CA THR A 244 2.44 4.38 -33.98
C THR A 244 2.89 5.46 -34.97
N SER A 245 4.16 5.82 -34.93
CA SER A 245 4.75 6.71 -35.96
C SER A 245 4.88 5.96 -37.28
N THR A 246 4.68 6.66 -38.39
CA THR A 246 4.87 6.17 -39.76
C THR A 246 6.14 6.72 -40.42
N HIS A 247 6.85 7.62 -39.76
CA HIS A 247 8.07 8.25 -40.29
C HIS A 247 9.32 7.59 -39.72
N GLY A 248 10.38 7.54 -40.52
CA GLY A 248 11.70 7.10 -40.06
C GLY A 248 12.27 8.02 -38.98
N LEU A 249 13.00 7.45 -38.02
CA LEU A 249 13.61 8.21 -36.93
C LEU A 249 14.89 8.94 -37.43
N PRO A 250 15.04 10.25 -37.16
CA PRO A 250 16.26 11.01 -37.47
C PRO A 250 17.45 10.52 -36.63
N ASP A 251 18.68 10.90 -36.94
CA ASP A 251 19.90 10.42 -36.24
C ASP A 251 19.86 10.60 -34.71
N SER A 252 20.54 9.71 -33.98
CA SER A 252 20.44 9.65 -32.52
C SER A 252 21.31 10.68 -31.82
N ASN A 253 20.75 11.38 -30.84
CA ASN A 253 21.53 12.29 -29.98
C ASN A 253 22.54 11.53 -29.10
N GLY A 254 22.23 10.29 -28.71
CA GLY A 254 23.11 9.40 -27.94
C GLY A 254 22.36 8.20 -27.37
N TYR A 255 23.03 7.46 -26.47
CA TYR A 255 22.52 6.27 -25.80
C TYR A 255 22.15 6.59 -24.34
N ILE A 256 20.95 6.16 -23.93
CA ILE A 256 20.48 6.29 -22.53
C ILE A 256 20.39 4.89 -21.92
N TYR A 257 21.20 4.64 -20.89
CA TYR A 257 21.14 3.45 -20.06
C TYR A 257 20.34 3.73 -18.77
N VAL A 258 19.32 2.91 -18.49
CA VAL A 258 18.39 3.12 -17.37
C VAL A 258 18.36 1.91 -16.45
N GLU A 259 18.46 2.17 -15.14
CA GLU A 259 18.21 1.15 -14.11
C GLU A 259 16.79 1.29 -13.54
N ALA A 260 15.93 0.34 -13.90
CA ALA A 260 14.61 0.19 -13.32
C ALA A 260 14.74 -0.47 -11.93
N ASN A 261 14.15 0.17 -10.93
CA ASN A 261 14.34 -0.18 -9.51
C ASN A 261 12.99 -0.53 -8.85
N GLY A 262 13.02 -1.47 -7.89
CA GLY A 262 11.84 -1.93 -7.16
C GLY A 262 11.17 -3.15 -7.80
N GLY A 263 9.96 -3.49 -7.36
CA GLY A 263 9.25 -4.69 -7.86
C GLY A 263 8.56 -4.45 -9.21
N LEU A 264 8.09 -5.52 -9.86
CA LEU A 264 7.46 -5.55 -11.19
C LEU A 264 6.75 -4.26 -11.65
N ASN A 265 5.77 -3.77 -10.88
CA ASN A 265 4.97 -2.60 -11.28
C ASN A 265 5.71 -1.25 -11.13
N GLN A 266 6.79 -1.18 -10.34
CA GLN A 266 7.71 -0.02 -10.29
C GLN A 266 8.69 -0.05 -11.46
N GLN A 267 9.15 -1.25 -11.84
CA GLN A 267 9.94 -1.46 -13.06
C GLN A 267 9.13 -1.05 -14.28
N ARG A 268 7.86 -1.49 -14.39
CA ARG A 268 6.92 -1.07 -15.46
C ARG A 268 6.81 0.45 -15.60
N THR A 269 6.61 1.20 -14.51
CA THR A 269 6.65 2.69 -14.53
C THR A 269 7.96 3.23 -15.08
N SER A 270 9.08 2.63 -14.66
CA SER A 270 10.43 3.10 -14.99
C SER A 270 10.72 2.88 -16.49
N ILE A 271 10.36 1.72 -17.03
CA ILE A 271 10.49 1.39 -18.47
C ILE A 271 9.62 2.34 -19.31
N CYS A 272 8.33 2.52 -18.96
CA CYS A 272 7.43 3.39 -19.73
C CYS A 272 7.90 4.86 -19.73
N ASN A 273 8.46 5.33 -18.62
CA ASN A 273 9.09 6.65 -18.55
C ASN A 273 10.40 6.72 -19.34
N ALA A 274 11.18 5.64 -19.41
CA ALA A 274 12.45 5.59 -20.14
C ALA A 274 12.21 5.68 -21.64
N VAL A 275 11.26 4.92 -22.17
CA VAL A 275 10.79 5.02 -23.57
C VAL A 275 10.33 6.45 -23.88
N ALA A 276 9.50 7.03 -23.01
CA ALA A 276 8.97 8.38 -23.22
C ALA A 276 10.04 9.48 -23.18
N VAL A 277 11.07 9.36 -22.32
CA VAL A 277 12.23 10.27 -22.30
C VAL A 277 13.11 10.06 -23.52
N ALA A 278 13.43 8.81 -23.89
CA ALA A 278 14.28 8.52 -25.03
C ALA A 278 13.68 9.02 -26.35
N GLY A 279 12.39 8.77 -26.59
CA GLY A 279 11.69 9.30 -27.77
C GLY A 279 11.62 10.84 -27.78
N TYR A 280 11.31 11.47 -26.64
CA TYR A 280 11.29 12.94 -26.55
C TYR A 280 12.67 13.59 -26.75
N LEU A 281 13.75 12.92 -26.34
CA LEU A 281 15.12 13.38 -26.55
C LEU A 281 15.74 12.92 -27.87
N ASN A 282 15.00 12.20 -28.72
CA ASN A 282 15.53 11.54 -29.93
C ASN A 282 16.83 10.76 -29.64
N ALA A 283 16.76 9.90 -28.62
CA ALA A 283 17.87 9.10 -28.13
C ALA A 283 17.62 7.61 -28.35
N THR A 284 18.69 6.83 -28.41
CA THR A 284 18.63 5.37 -28.40
C THR A 284 18.52 4.89 -26.96
N LEU A 285 17.47 4.14 -26.64
CA LEU A 285 17.29 3.51 -25.34
C LEU A 285 18.04 2.16 -25.33
N ILE A 286 18.90 1.95 -24.34
CA ILE A 286 19.37 0.59 -24.02
C ILE A 286 18.26 -0.12 -23.23
N ILE A 287 18.05 -1.41 -23.45
CA ILE A 287 17.06 -2.20 -22.68
C ILE A 287 17.24 -1.93 -21.17
N PRO A 288 16.19 -1.49 -20.45
CA PRO A 288 16.33 -1.13 -19.05
C PRO A 288 16.75 -2.32 -18.17
N ASN A 289 17.85 -2.16 -17.44
CA ASN A 289 18.35 -3.17 -16.52
C ASN A 289 17.57 -3.15 -15.20
N PHE A 290 17.30 -4.32 -14.61
CA PHE A 290 16.53 -4.47 -13.38
C PHE A 290 17.47 -4.66 -12.20
N HIS A 291 17.57 -3.63 -11.34
CA HIS A 291 18.50 -3.67 -10.21
C HIS A 291 17.88 -4.36 -8.98
N TYR A 292 18.68 -5.20 -8.31
CA TYR A 292 18.30 -5.92 -7.09
C TYR A 292 17.82 -4.97 -5.98
N HIS A 293 16.79 -5.37 -5.24
CA HIS A 293 16.32 -4.61 -4.08
C HIS A 293 15.87 -5.51 -2.94
N SER A 294 16.61 -5.46 -1.83
CA SER A 294 16.49 -6.23 -0.58
C SER A 294 15.12 -6.31 0.13
N ILE A 295 14.08 -5.63 -0.36
CA ILE A 295 12.70 -5.76 0.14
C ILE A 295 11.97 -6.90 -0.58
N TRP A 296 12.23 -7.05 -1.87
CA TRP A 296 11.72 -8.14 -2.70
C TRP A 296 12.75 -9.27 -2.59
N ARG A 297 12.54 -10.16 -1.63
CA ARG A 297 13.45 -11.29 -1.35
C ARG A 297 13.33 -12.37 -2.42
N ASP A 298 13.71 -12.04 -3.65
CA ASP A 298 14.27 -13.02 -4.58
C ASP A 298 15.48 -13.63 -3.83
N PRO A 299 15.48 -14.94 -3.53
CA PRO A 299 16.13 -15.46 -2.32
C PRO A 299 17.64 -15.66 -2.50
N SER A 300 18.39 -14.58 -2.72
CA SER A 300 19.84 -14.58 -2.48
C SER A 300 20.06 -14.54 -0.98
N VAL A 301 20.93 -15.42 -0.47
CA VAL A 301 21.31 -15.54 0.95
C VAL A 301 20.23 -16.12 1.88
N GLN A 302 20.05 -17.45 1.84
CA GLN A 302 20.08 -18.24 3.09
C GLN A 302 20.57 -19.71 2.93
N ALA A 303 21.49 -19.96 2.01
CA ALA A 303 22.39 -21.13 2.02
C ALA A 303 23.66 -20.79 1.24
N GLY A 304 24.84 -21.18 1.72
CA GLY A 304 26.09 -21.08 0.94
C GLY A 304 26.90 -19.77 1.05
N GLN A 305 26.73 -18.94 2.09
CA GLN A 305 27.63 -17.80 2.33
C GLN A 305 29.00 -18.26 2.89
N ILE A 306 29.75 -18.95 2.02
CA ILE A 306 31.17 -19.37 2.11
C ILE A 306 31.68 -19.84 0.72
N PHE A 307 30.80 -20.21 -0.24
CA PHE A 307 31.19 -20.85 -1.52
C PHE A 307 30.79 -20.04 -2.78
N VAL A 308 30.75 -18.70 -2.72
CA VAL A 308 30.31 -17.83 -3.84
C VAL A 308 31.29 -16.66 -4.06
N ILE A 309 32.60 -16.90 -3.94
CA ILE A 309 33.65 -15.88 -4.17
C ILE A 309 34.53 -16.23 -5.39
N LEU A 310 34.34 -17.40 -6.03
CA LEU A 310 35.22 -17.90 -7.10
C LEU A 310 34.54 -18.20 -8.44
N LEU A 311 33.26 -17.85 -8.62
CA LEU A 311 32.55 -17.94 -9.90
C LEU A 311 31.58 -16.75 -10.02
N ASP A 312 31.48 -16.17 -11.21
CA ASP A 312 30.60 -15.02 -11.55
C ASP A 312 29.10 -15.38 -11.58
N ILE A 313 28.59 -15.89 -10.45
CA ILE A 313 27.20 -16.37 -10.28
C ILE A 313 26.29 -15.25 -9.71
N SER A 314 26.87 -14.09 -9.37
CA SER A 314 26.15 -12.87 -8.96
C SER A 314 25.00 -12.50 -9.92
N ASP A 315 25.22 -12.65 -11.22
CA ASP A 315 24.32 -12.15 -12.27
C ASP A 315 23.11 -13.06 -12.56
N ASN A 316 22.98 -14.18 -11.84
CA ASN A 316 21.91 -15.17 -12.04
C ASN A 316 20.74 -15.03 -11.05
N TRP A 317 20.78 -14.03 -10.16
CA TRP A 317 19.85 -13.94 -9.01
C TRP A 317 18.75 -12.87 -9.11
N CYS A 318 18.69 -12.12 -10.20
CA CYS A 318 17.59 -11.19 -10.51
C CYS A 318 16.97 -11.56 -11.84
N SER A 319 15.66 -11.36 -11.99
CA SER A 319 15.04 -11.46 -13.32
C SER A 319 15.56 -10.34 -14.21
N LYS A 320 15.97 -10.69 -15.43
CA LYS A 320 16.34 -9.77 -16.51
C LYS A 320 15.08 -9.23 -17.21
N PHE A 321 15.25 -8.36 -18.20
CA PHE A 321 14.11 -7.85 -18.98
C PHE A 321 13.34 -9.00 -19.66
N ASP A 322 14.06 -9.80 -20.45
CA ASP A 322 13.57 -10.90 -21.29
C ASP A 322 12.93 -12.05 -20.47
N ASP A 323 13.28 -12.15 -19.18
CA ASP A 323 12.64 -13.10 -18.25
C ASP A 323 11.19 -12.72 -17.93
N ILE A 324 10.87 -11.42 -17.94
CA ILE A 324 9.57 -10.88 -17.54
C ILE A 324 8.74 -10.43 -18.74
N TYR A 325 9.37 -9.79 -19.73
CA TYR A 325 8.71 -9.18 -20.87
C TYR A 325 9.21 -9.78 -22.19
N ASP A 326 8.37 -9.79 -23.21
CA ASP A 326 8.79 -10.13 -24.57
C ASP A 326 9.63 -8.98 -25.14
N LYS A 327 10.94 -9.21 -25.27
CA LYS A 327 11.91 -8.24 -25.78
C LYS A 327 11.67 -7.91 -27.25
N ASP A 328 11.50 -8.92 -28.08
CA ASP A 328 11.47 -8.75 -29.54
C ASP A 328 10.19 -8.02 -29.95
N HIS A 329 9.07 -8.34 -29.29
CA HIS A 329 7.82 -7.59 -29.40
C HIS A 329 7.97 -6.15 -28.90
N PHE A 330 8.64 -5.91 -27.76
CA PHE A 330 8.87 -4.58 -27.21
C PHE A 330 9.69 -3.68 -28.17
N ILE A 331 10.78 -4.21 -28.74
CA ILE A 331 11.61 -3.49 -29.73
C ILE A 331 10.80 -3.24 -31.01
N ASN A 332 10.16 -4.28 -31.56
CA ASN A 332 9.45 -4.20 -32.84
C ASN A 332 8.23 -3.25 -32.79
N THR A 333 7.52 -3.21 -31.66
CA THR A 333 6.38 -2.29 -31.44
C THR A 333 6.82 -0.83 -31.38
N LEU A 334 8.02 -0.56 -30.84
CA LEU A 334 8.51 0.80 -30.61
C LEU A 334 9.45 1.33 -31.72
N LYS A 335 9.87 0.51 -32.68
CA LYS A 335 10.92 0.82 -33.66
C LYS A 335 10.75 2.12 -34.47
N ASN A 336 9.52 2.56 -34.74
CA ASN A 336 9.25 3.80 -35.47
C ASN A 336 9.18 5.04 -34.56
N ASP A 337 9.15 4.84 -33.25
CA ASP A 337 8.89 5.85 -32.22
C ASP A 337 10.09 6.09 -31.31
N VAL A 338 10.86 5.04 -30.99
CA VAL A 338 12.10 5.08 -30.21
C VAL A 338 13.05 4.01 -30.73
N ARG A 339 14.33 4.35 -30.98
CA ARG A 339 15.36 3.33 -31.22
C ARG A 339 15.67 2.60 -29.91
N ILE A 340 15.59 1.28 -29.92
CA ILE A 340 15.92 0.43 -28.77
C ILE A 340 16.97 -0.58 -29.22
N VAL A 341 17.99 -0.79 -28.39
CA VAL A 341 19.06 -1.78 -28.62
C VAL A 341 19.33 -2.56 -27.34
N ASP A 342 19.70 -3.83 -27.49
CA ASP A 342 19.96 -4.75 -26.37
C ASP A 342 21.08 -4.28 -25.45
N ASN A 343 22.22 -3.91 -26.06
CA ASN A 343 23.45 -3.57 -25.36
C ASN A 343 24.00 -2.24 -25.85
N VAL A 344 24.85 -1.60 -25.03
CA VAL A 344 25.64 -0.45 -25.49
C VAL A 344 26.63 -0.95 -26.55
N PRO A 345 26.77 -0.30 -27.72
CA PRO A 345 27.73 -0.71 -28.73
C PRO A 345 29.17 -0.67 -28.21
N GLU A 346 30.00 -1.63 -28.64
CA GLU A 346 31.39 -1.77 -28.18
C GLU A 346 32.19 -0.47 -28.38
N PHE A 347 32.17 0.10 -29.59
CA PHE A 347 32.84 1.38 -29.91
C PHE A 347 32.43 2.58 -29.03
N ILE A 348 31.27 2.51 -28.37
CA ILE A 348 30.84 3.51 -27.38
C ILE A 348 31.43 3.20 -26.00
N MET A 349 31.48 1.91 -25.61
CA MET A 349 32.01 1.42 -24.34
C MET A 349 33.55 1.46 -24.26
N ASP A 350 34.26 1.35 -25.38
CA ASP A 350 35.73 1.45 -25.46
C ASP A 350 36.22 2.77 -24.85
N ARG A 351 35.50 3.88 -25.13
CA ARG A 351 35.76 5.21 -24.58
C ARG A 351 35.64 5.29 -23.06
N PHE A 352 35.01 4.31 -22.43
CA PHE A 352 34.86 4.18 -20.97
C PHE A 352 35.64 2.99 -20.40
N GLY A 353 36.48 2.32 -21.20
CA GLY A 353 37.25 1.13 -20.80
C GLY A 353 36.35 -0.05 -20.41
N HIS A 354 35.23 -0.23 -21.11
CA HIS A 354 34.16 -1.20 -20.82
C HIS A 354 33.53 -1.09 -19.41
N ASN A 355 33.82 -0.04 -18.63
CA ASN A 355 33.36 0.09 -17.25
C ASN A 355 32.19 1.08 -17.13
N MET A 356 31.00 0.56 -16.86
CA MET A 356 29.76 1.34 -16.64
C MET A 356 29.79 2.27 -15.41
N SER A 357 30.85 2.21 -14.59
CA SER A 357 31.10 3.14 -13.49
C SER A 357 31.74 4.46 -13.95
N ASN A 358 32.42 4.44 -15.10
CA ASN A 358 33.03 5.63 -15.72
C ASN A 358 32.00 6.48 -16.48
N VAL A 359 30.85 5.90 -16.81
CA VAL A 359 29.75 6.56 -17.52
C VAL A 359 29.04 7.57 -16.60
N PHE A 360 28.81 8.79 -17.11
CA PHE A 360 28.17 9.85 -16.33
C PHE A 360 26.77 9.44 -15.83
N ASN A 361 26.58 9.43 -14.50
CA ASN A 361 25.34 8.98 -13.87
C ASN A 361 24.46 10.15 -13.37
N PHE A 362 23.31 10.35 -14.02
CA PHE A 362 22.30 11.33 -13.66
C PHE A 362 21.46 10.93 -12.43
N LYS A 363 21.58 11.70 -11.35
CA LYS A 363 20.73 11.61 -10.16
C LYS A 363 19.51 12.54 -10.26
N ILE A 364 18.55 12.17 -11.09
CA ILE A 364 17.35 12.98 -11.37
C ILE A 364 16.45 13.11 -10.14
N LYS A 365 15.88 14.30 -9.91
CA LYS A 365 14.89 14.54 -8.84
C LYS A 365 13.61 13.74 -9.10
N ALA A 366 12.91 13.32 -8.04
CA ALA A 366 11.62 12.66 -8.20
C ALA A 366 10.61 13.64 -8.82
N TRP A 367 9.81 13.17 -9.78
CA TRP A 367 8.82 13.96 -10.53
C TRP A 367 9.40 15.18 -11.27
N SER A 368 10.57 15.04 -11.90
CA SER A 368 11.09 16.10 -12.78
C SER A 368 10.18 16.32 -13.99
N SER A 369 10.02 17.58 -14.42
CA SER A 369 9.32 17.93 -15.66
C SER A 369 10.04 17.37 -16.89
N ILE A 370 9.34 17.18 -18.01
CA ILE A 370 10.03 16.79 -19.25
C ILE A 370 11.04 17.87 -19.70
N GLN A 371 10.75 19.14 -19.38
CA GLN A 371 11.61 20.27 -19.70
C GLN A 371 12.99 20.17 -19.01
N TYR A 372 13.04 19.65 -17.78
CA TYR A 372 14.32 19.35 -17.11
C TYR A 372 15.20 18.40 -17.93
N TYR A 373 14.61 17.40 -18.60
CA TYR A 373 15.37 16.49 -19.46
C TYR A 373 15.91 17.20 -20.70
N LYS A 374 15.15 18.11 -21.31
CA LYS A 374 15.61 18.94 -22.43
C LYS A 374 16.77 19.86 -22.02
N ASP A 375 16.69 20.49 -20.84
CA ASP A 375 17.61 21.55 -20.46
C ASP A 375 18.88 21.02 -19.74
N ASN A 376 18.81 19.84 -19.11
CA ASN A 376 19.89 19.31 -18.27
C ASN A 376 20.43 17.96 -18.74
N VAL A 377 19.57 17.09 -19.29
CA VAL A 377 19.96 15.72 -19.68
C VAL A 377 20.43 15.69 -21.14
N LEU A 378 19.73 16.38 -22.05
CA LEU A 378 20.07 16.42 -23.47
C LEU A 378 21.47 17.02 -23.78
N PRO A 379 21.92 18.14 -23.15
CA PRO A 379 23.24 18.68 -23.45
C PRO A 379 24.35 17.68 -23.11
N LYS A 380 24.25 17.03 -21.94
CA LYS A 380 25.22 16.02 -21.49
C LYS A 380 25.13 14.71 -22.28
N LEU A 381 23.94 14.36 -22.77
CA LEU A 381 23.76 13.23 -23.70
C LEU A 381 24.51 13.45 -25.01
N ILE A 382 24.45 14.65 -25.57
CA ILE A 382 25.15 15.01 -26.81
C ILE A 382 26.67 15.04 -26.60
N GLU A 383 27.13 15.56 -25.45
CA GLU A 383 28.54 15.60 -25.06
C GLU A 383 29.15 14.19 -24.87
N GLU A 384 28.57 13.38 -23.98
CA GLU A 384 29.13 12.07 -23.61
C GLU A 384 28.80 10.97 -24.63
N ARG A 385 27.74 11.14 -25.43
CA ARG A 385 27.07 10.13 -26.27
C ARG A 385 26.52 8.90 -25.56
N LEU A 386 26.88 8.64 -24.31
CA LEU A 386 26.31 7.63 -23.44
C LEU A 386 26.10 8.22 -22.04
N ILE A 387 24.89 8.08 -21.50
CA ILE A 387 24.60 8.46 -20.11
C ILE A 387 23.91 7.32 -19.37
N ARG A 388 24.15 7.28 -18.06
CA ARG A 388 23.48 6.38 -17.12
C ARG A 388 22.48 7.18 -16.29
N ILE A 389 21.30 6.63 -16.04
CA ILE A 389 20.31 7.23 -15.13
C ILE A 389 19.90 6.22 -14.07
N SER A 390 20.49 6.33 -12.88
CA SER A 390 20.16 5.46 -11.75
C SER A 390 20.06 6.21 -10.41
N PRO A 391 19.01 5.96 -9.59
CA PRO A 391 17.88 5.05 -9.82
C PRO A 391 16.66 5.73 -10.48
N PHE A 392 16.04 5.10 -11.48
CA PHE A 392 15.02 5.74 -12.34
C PHE A 392 13.53 5.62 -11.89
N ALA A 393 13.27 5.15 -10.67
CA ALA A 393 11.90 5.10 -10.14
C ALA A 393 11.27 6.50 -9.97
N ASN A 394 10.09 6.72 -10.57
CA ASN A 394 9.29 7.96 -10.46
C ASN A 394 10.06 9.27 -10.80
N ARG A 395 10.92 9.25 -11.83
CA ARG A 395 11.73 10.42 -12.21
C ARG A 395 11.08 11.37 -13.22
N LEU A 396 10.08 10.92 -13.97
CA LEU A 396 9.28 11.76 -14.87
C LEU A 396 7.90 12.05 -14.26
N SER A 397 7.55 13.33 -14.24
CA SER A 397 6.27 13.91 -13.78
C SER A 397 5.02 13.45 -14.56
N PHE A 398 3.83 13.64 -14.00
CA PHE A 398 2.56 13.24 -14.62
C PHE A 398 1.99 14.26 -15.62
N ASP A 399 2.41 15.53 -15.55
CA ASP A 399 1.97 16.66 -16.38
C ASP A 399 2.72 16.77 -17.72
N ALA A 400 3.34 15.68 -18.19
CA ALA A 400 4.08 15.66 -19.45
C ALA A 400 3.16 15.94 -20.66
N PRO A 401 3.67 16.59 -21.74
CA PRO A 401 2.89 16.91 -22.94
C PRO A 401 2.31 15.68 -23.66
N PRO A 402 1.26 15.84 -24.50
CA PRO A 402 0.58 14.73 -25.17
C PRO A 402 1.50 13.78 -25.94
N ALA A 403 2.55 14.27 -26.61
CA ALA A 403 3.52 13.43 -27.32
C ALA A 403 4.28 12.46 -26.38
N VAL A 404 4.60 12.90 -25.16
CA VAL A 404 5.28 12.10 -24.13
C VAL A 404 4.30 11.12 -23.49
N GLN A 405 3.04 11.54 -23.28
CA GLN A 405 1.98 10.65 -22.78
C GLN A 405 1.65 9.54 -23.78
N ARG A 406 1.60 9.85 -25.08
CA ARG A 406 1.44 8.86 -26.17
C ARG A 406 2.51 7.77 -26.09
N LEU A 407 3.78 8.13 -25.91
CA LEU A 407 4.86 7.15 -25.74
C LEU A 407 4.69 6.30 -24.47
N ARG A 408 4.21 6.88 -23.36
CA ARG A 408 3.86 6.11 -22.15
C ARG A 408 2.70 5.14 -22.40
N CYS A 409 1.68 5.53 -23.16
CA CYS A 409 0.58 4.65 -23.54
C CYS A 409 1.09 3.47 -24.36
N LEU A 410 1.83 3.76 -25.44
CA LEU A 410 2.37 2.77 -26.38
C LEU A 410 3.28 1.77 -25.64
N ALA A 411 4.21 2.28 -24.82
CA ALA A 411 5.08 1.44 -24.00
C ALA A 411 4.29 0.57 -23.01
N ASN A 412 3.30 1.15 -22.31
CA ASN A 412 2.63 0.45 -21.22
C ASN A 412 1.57 -0.56 -21.67
N PHE A 413 0.81 -0.27 -22.73
CA PHE A 413 -0.34 -1.09 -23.12
C PHE A 413 -0.10 -1.96 -24.35
N GLU A 414 0.77 -1.54 -25.28
CA GLU A 414 1.05 -2.29 -26.51
C GLU A 414 2.40 -3.03 -26.45
N ALA A 415 3.48 -2.33 -26.10
CA ALA A 415 4.84 -2.87 -26.19
C ALA A 415 5.25 -3.79 -25.02
N LEU A 416 4.78 -3.51 -23.79
CA LEU A 416 5.09 -4.34 -22.61
C LEU A 416 4.12 -5.52 -22.44
N GLN A 417 4.35 -6.56 -23.24
CA GLN A 417 3.75 -7.89 -23.07
C GLN A 417 4.66 -8.78 -22.20
N PHE A 418 4.08 -9.73 -21.46
CA PHE A 418 4.86 -10.66 -20.65
C PHE A 418 5.56 -11.72 -21.52
N SER A 419 6.71 -12.21 -21.06
CA SER A 419 7.47 -13.26 -21.74
C SER A 419 6.65 -14.55 -21.91
N ASN A 420 6.90 -15.29 -22.99
CA ASN A 420 6.17 -16.52 -23.34
C ASN A 420 5.98 -17.52 -22.17
N PRO A 421 6.98 -17.79 -21.29
CA PRO A 421 6.77 -18.66 -20.12
C PRO A 421 5.71 -18.13 -19.15
N ILE A 422 5.68 -16.82 -18.89
CA ILE A 422 4.70 -16.18 -18.00
C ILE A 422 3.33 -16.14 -18.67
N ALA A 423 3.26 -15.74 -19.94
CA ALA A 423 2.03 -15.69 -20.72
C ALA A 423 1.33 -17.06 -20.74
N ASN A 424 2.03 -18.09 -21.23
CA ASN A 424 1.51 -19.46 -21.36
C ASN A 424 0.99 -20.04 -20.03
N LEU A 425 1.72 -19.84 -18.92
CA LEU A 425 1.22 -20.29 -17.62
C LEU A 425 0.01 -19.46 -17.18
N SER A 426 0.05 -18.14 -17.33
CA SER A 426 -1.05 -17.28 -16.90
C SER A 426 -2.36 -17.56 -17.64
N GLU A 427 -2.31 -17.87 -18.93
CA GLU A 427 -3.46 -18.28 -19.73
C GLU A 427 -4.06 -19.61 -19.25
N LYS A 428 -3.21 -20.57 -18.85
CA LYS A 428 -3.69 -21.80 -18.18
C LYS A 428 -4.38 -21.47 -16.86
N LEU A 429 -3.84 -20.57 -16.03
CA LEU A 429 -4.46 -20.19 -14.76
C LEU A 429 -5.81 -19.48 -14.97
N VAL A 430 -5.91 -18.55 -15.93
CA VAL A 430 -7.16 -17.90 -16.32
C VAL A 430 -8.18 -18.93 -16.84
N SER A 431 -7.74 -19.87 -17.68
CA SER A 431 -8.61 -20.93 -18.21
C SER A 431 -9.13 -21.87 -17.12
N ARG A 432 -8.27 -22.20 -16.13
CA ARG A 432 -8.66 -22.98 -14.94
C ARG A 432 -9.63 -22.19 -14.06
N MET A 433 -9.40 -20.90 -13.80
CA MET A 433 -10.37 -20.04 -13.09
C MET A 433 -11.74 -20.03 -13.79
N LYS A 434 -11.76 -19.81 -15.12
CA LYS A 434 -13.01 -19.86 -15.91
C LYS A 434 -13.70 -21.21 -15.80
N LYS A 435 -12.95 -22.32 -15.79
CA LYS A 435 -13.47 -23.69 -15.57
C LYS A 435 -14.02 -23.92 -14.16
N HIS A 436 -13.44 -23.30 -13.13
CA HIS A 436 -13.99 -23.29 -11.75
C HIS A 436 -15.19 -22.34 -11.59
N SER A 437 -15.48 -21.50 -12.58
CA SER A 437 -16.53 -20.46 -12.55
C SER A 437 -17.64 -20.75 -13.57
N LYS A 438 -17.92 -22.03 -13.84
CA LYS A 438 -18.88 -22.43 -14.89
C LYS A 438 -20.28 -21.85 -14.68
N ASP A 439 -20.77 -21.92 -13.44
CA ASP A 439 -22.14 -21.55 -13.09
C ASP A 439 -22.38 -20.04 -13.24
N THR A 440 -21.30 -19.24 -13.12
CA THR A 440 -21.31 -17.81 -13.41
C THR A 440 -20.96 -17.48 -14.88
N ASN A 441 -20.92 -18.46 -15.79
CA ASN A 441 -20.48 -18.32 -17.19
C ASN A 441 -19.03 -17.85 -17.34
N GLY A 442 -18.12 -18.51 -16.59
CA GLY A 442 -16.69 -18.22 -16.56
C GLY A 442 -16.29 -17.03 -15.69
N ARG A 443 -17.24 -16.37 -14.99
CA ARG A 443 -17.00 -15.07 -14.35
C ARG A 443 -16.52 -15.19 -12.91
N TYR A 444 -15.41 -14.52 -12.57
CA TYR A 444 -14.79 -14.60 -11.25
C TYR A 444 -14.39 -13.23 -10.68
N ILE A 445 -14.20 -13.20 -9.36
CA ILE A 445 -13.58 -12.06 -8.67
C ILE A 445 -12.08 -12.30 -8.58
N ALA A 446 -11.25 -11.29 -8.83
CA ALA A 446 -9.86 -11.29 -8.39
C ALA A 446 -9.66 -10.32 -7.22
N VAL A 447 -9.12 -10.81 -6.11
CA VAL A 447 -8.85 -10.04 -4.89
C VAL A 447 -7.34 -9.88 -4.72
N HIS A 448 -6.84 -8.66 -4.80
CA HIS A 448 -5.48 -8.32 -4.39
C HIS A 448 -5.47 -7.96 -2.89
N LEU A 449 -4.96 -8.88 -2.07
CA LEU A 449 -4.94 -8.81 -0.61
C LEU A 449 -3.52 -8.54 -0.10
N ARG A 450 -3.35 -7.37 0.55
CA ARG A 450 -2.09 -7.00 1.22
C ARG A 450 -2.19 -7.14 2.74
N PHE A 451 -2.14 -8.39 3.22
CA PHE A 451 -2.12 -8.76 4.64
C PHE A 451 -0.85 -9.56 4.99
N GLU A 452 0.28 -9.18 4.39
CA GLU A 452 1.59 -9.76 4.68
C GLU A 452 2.22 -9.18 5.96
N GLU A 453 3.19 -9.90 6.54
CA GLU A 453 3.90 -9.52 7.78
C GLU A 453 4.41 -8.07 7.77
N ASP A 454 5.02 -7.63 6.67
CA ASP A 454 5.57 -6.27 6.53
C ASP A 454 4.48 -5.20 6.56
N MET A 455 3.36 -5.45 5.88
CA MET A 455 2.21 -4.55 5.82
C MET A 455 1.48 -4.46 7.15
N VAL A 456 1.31 -5.58 7.86
CA VAL A 456 0.73 -5.61 9.21
C VAL A 456 1.65 -4.86 10.18
N ALA A 457 2.95 -5.18 10.21
CA ALA A 457 3.94 -4.57 11.10
C ALA A 457 4.09 -3.05 10.87
N PHE A 458 4.18 -2.62 9.60
CA PHE A 458 4.30 -1.21 9.21
C PHE A 458 3.05 -0.39 9.54
N SER A 459 1.86 -1.01 9.47
CA SER A 459 0.61 -0.31 9.75
C SER A 459 0.50 0.15 11.21
N CYS A 460 1.16 -0.55 12.14
CA CYS A 460 0.99 -0.37 13.59
C CYS A 460 -0.48 -0.47 14.06
N CYS A 461 -1.30 -1.24 13.33
CA CYS A 461 -2.63 -1.63 13.78
C CYS A 461 -2.54 -2.79 14.76
N ILE A 462 -3.62 -3.01 15.52
CA ILE A 462 -3.80 -4.14 16.43
C ILE A 462 -5.05 -4.88 15.97
N PHE A 463 -4.96 -6.21 15.85
CA PHE A 463 -6.02 -7.11 15.45
C PHE A 463 -6.41 -8.01 16.65
N ASP A 464 -6.45 -9.33 16.48
CA ASP A 464 -6.94 -10.30 17.47
C ASP A 464 -5.90 -11.34 17.91
N GLY A 465 -4.60 -11.12 17.62
CA GLY A 465 -3.51 -11.99 18.07
C GLY A 465 -2.88 -11.60 19.42
N GLY A 466 -3.44 -10.60 20.12
CA GLY A 466 -3.05 -10.27 21.50
C GLY A 466 -1.58 -9.85 21.67
N GLU A 467 -0.97 -10.29 22.77
CA GLU A 467 0.42 -9.95 23.09
C GLU A 467 1.43 -10.65 22.16
N GLU A 468 1.09 -11.83 21.63
CA GLU A 468 1.90 -12.55 20.64
C GLU A 468 2.01 -11.76 19.33
N GLU A 469 0.89 -11.26 18.78
CA GLU A 469 0.89 -10.35 17.63
C GLU A 469 1.70 -9.08 17.91
N LYS A 470 1.59 -8.50 19.12
CA LYS A 470 2.36 -7.31 19.49
C LYS A 470 3.87 -7.58 19.44
N GLN A 471 4.32 -8.71 20.01
CA GLN A 471 5.73 -9.14 19.99
C GLN A 471 6.22 -9.44 18.57
N ASP A 472 5.46 -10.22 17.79
CA ASP A 472 5.75 -10.50 16.37
C ASP A 472 5.96 -9.20 15.58
N MET A 473 5.03 -8.26 15.74
CA MET A 473 5.01 -7.02 14.98
C MET A 473 6.07 -6.03 15.45
N ASP A 474 6.47 -6.03 16.72
CA ASP A 474 7.61 -5.25 17.21
C ASP A 474 8.93 -5.84 16.68
N ALA A 475 9.11 -7.17 16.72
CA ALA A 475 10.28 -7.83 16.13
C ALA A 475 10.38 -7.61 14.61
N ALA A 476 9.25 -7.64 13.90
CA ALA A 476 9.18 -7.32 12.47
C ALA A 476 9.48 -5.84 12.19
N ARG A 477 8.99 -4.92 13.04
CA ARG A 477 9.29 -3.48 12.94
C ARG A 477 10.78 -3.19 13.10
N GLU A 478 11.43 -3.82 14.08
CA GLU A 478 12.86 -3.61 14.32
C GLU A 478 13.74 -4.24 13.23
N ARG A 479 13.43 -5.48 12.80
CA ARG A 479 14.11 -6.10 11.63
C ARG A 479 13.98 -5.25 10.37
N GLY A 480 12.77 -4.80 10.03
CA GLY A 480 12.47 -4.14 8.76
C GLY A 480 12.88 -2.67 8.69
N TRP A 481 12.84 -1.94 9.81
CA TRP A 481 13.04 -0.48 9.80
C TRP A 481 13.95 0.07 10.91
N ARG A 482 14.70 -0.78 11.64
CA ARG A 482 15.83 -0.40 12.53
C ARG A 482 15.57 0.86 13.38
N GLY A 483 14.77 0.73 14.43
CA GLY A 483 14.48 1.81 15.38
C GLY A 483 13.52 2.90 14.88
N LYS A 484 13.03 2.85 13.62
CA LYS A 484 12.14 3.87 13.06
C LYS A 484 10.85 4.09 13.86
N PHE A 485 10.33 3.02 14.46
CA PHE A 485 9.06 3.04 15.19
C PHE A 485 9.25 3.32 16.69
N THR A 486 10.41 3.03 17.24
CA THR A 486 10.81 3.19 18.64
C THR A 486 11.59 4.48 18.94
N LYS A 487 11.74 5.39 17.95
CA LYS A 487 12.38 6.70 18.14
C LYS A 487 11.73 7.50 19.29
N PRO A 488 12.52 8.15 20.17
CA PRO A 488 11.99 9.04 21.22
C PRO A 488 10.98 10.06 20.69
N GLY A 489 9.90 10.27 21.44
CA GLY A 489 8.81 11.18 21.08
C GLY A 489 7.82 10.64 20.02
N ARG A 490 8.05 9.46 19.43
CA ARG A 490 7.12 8.88 18.44
C ARG A 490 5.98 8.13 19.13
N VAL A 491 4.80 8.76 19.21
CA VAL A 491 3.60 8.12 19.77
C VAL A 491 2.82 7.36 18.68
N ILE A 492 2.70 6.04 18.83
CA ILE A 492 1.86 5.19 17.98
C ILE A 492 0.43 5.19 18.56
N ARG A 493 -0.58 5.41 17.70
CA ARG A 493 -2.01 5.43 18.09
C ARG A 493 -2.83 4.48 17.19
N PRO A 494 -2.85 3.16 17.47
CA PRO A 494 -3.44 2.15 16.57
C PRO A 494 -4.90 2.43 16.21
N GLY A 495 -5.71 2.85 17.19
CA GLY A 495 -7.11 3.17 16.95
C GLY A 495 -7.34 4.37 16.01
N ALA A 496 -6.50 5.40 16.11
CA ALA A 496 -6.54 6.53 15.17
C ALA A 496 -6.08 6.11 13.77
N ILE A 497 -5.11 5.18 13.66
CA ILE A 497 -4.66 4.61 12.39
C ILE A 497 -5.79 3.83 11.71
N ARG A 498 -6.55 3.02 12.48
CA ARG A 498 -7.71 2.25 11.99
C ARG A 498 -8.84 3.14 11.48
N ILE A 499 -9.29 4.11 12.27
CA ILE A 499 -10.34 5.08 11.86
C ILE A 499 -9.92 5.85 10.59
N ASN A 500 -8.64 6.21 10.46
CA ASN A 500 -8.12 6.87 9.27
C ASN A 500 -8.04 5.99 8.01
N GLY A 501 -8.40 4.69 8.11
CA GLY A 501 -8.40 3.74 7.00
C GLY A 501 -7.00 3.24 6.61
N LYS A 502 -6.01 3.37 7.50
CA LYS A 502 -4.61 3.04 7.21
C LYS A 502 -4.27 1.56 7.41
N CYS A 503 -5.01 0.83 8.24
CA CYS A 503 -4.83 -0.61 8.41
C CYS A 503 -5.04 -1.38 7.09
N PRO A 504 -4.36 -2.52 6.88
CA PRO A 504 -4.81 -3.52 5.93
C PRO A 504 -6.12 -4.15 6.41
N LEU A 505 -6.92 -4.66 5.47
CA LEU A 505 -8.11 -5.45 5.79
C LEU A 505 -7.69 -6.90 6.06
N THR A 506 -8.24 -7.53 7.09
CA THR A 506 -8.04 -8.97 7.33
C THR A 506 -8.79 -9.80 6.27
N PRO A 507 -8.43 -11.08 6.04
CA PRO A 507 -9.19 -11.93 5.12
C PRO A 507 -10.67 -12.05 5.54
N LEU A 508 -10.96 -12.10 6.84
CA LEU A 508 -12.32 -12.03 7.40
C LEU A 508 -13.04 -10.73 6.98
N GLU A 509 -12.42 -9.56 7.14
CA GLU A 509 -13.01 -8.28 6.74
C GLU A 509 -13.30 -8.20 5.23
N VAL A 510 -12.45 -8.85 4.41
CA VAL A 510 -12.67 -8.98 2.96
C VAL A 510 -13.86 -9.88 2.66
N GLY A 511 -13.94 -11.06 3.29
CA GLY A 511 -15.06 -11.99 3.09
C GLY A 511 -16.38 -11.35 3.49
N LEU A 512 -16.44 -10.77 4.70
CA LEU A 512 -17.64 -10.11 5.21
C LEU A 512 -18.07 -8.94 4.30
N MET A 513 -17.12 -8.17 3.77
CA MET A 513 -17.38 -7.13 2.78
C MET A 513 -17.98 -7.71 1.49
N LEU A 514 -17.42 -8.78 0.93
CA LEU A 514 -17.88 -9.36 -0.34
C LEU A 514 -19.26 -10.02 -0.20
N ARG A 515 -19.48 -10.82 0.85
CA ARG A 515 -20.80 -11.39 1.18
C ARG A 515 -21.85 -10.27 1.30
N SER A 516 -21.52 -9.22 2.04
CA SER A 516 -22.38 -8.03 2.20
C SER A 516 -22.55 -7.21 0.91
N MET A 517 -21.64 -7.31 -0.07
CA MET A 517 -21.83 -6.72 -1.40
C MET A 517 -22.76 -7.56 -2.29
N GLY A 518 -23.22 -8.73 -1.82
CA GLY A 518 -24.12 -9.63 -2.55
C GLY A 518 -23.39 -10.65 -3.42
N PHE A 519 -22.15 -11.00 -3.09
CA PHE A 519 -21.49 -12.18 -3.67
C PHE A 519 -21.86 -13.43 -2.85
N SER A 520 -22.39 -14.43 -3.54
CA SER A 520 -22.79 -15.74 -3.01
C SER A 520 -21.57 -16.63 -2.74
N ASN A 521 -21.71 -17.70 -1.93
CA ASN A 521 -20.59 -18.56 -1.52
C ASN A 521 -20.03 -19.44 -2.65
N ASP A 522 -20.84 -19.72 -3.66
CA ASP A 522 -20.47 -20.29 -4.97
C ASP A 522 -19.68 -19.31 -5.87
N THR A 523 -19.45 -18.06 -5.45
CA THR A 523 -18.66 -17.13 -6.25
C THR A 523 -17.19 -17.51 -6.19
N ALA A 524 -16.64 -17.94 -7.33
CA ALA A 524 -15.21 -18.20 -7.48
C ALA A 524 -14.38 -16.93 -7.26
N ILE A 525 -13.34 -17.06 -6.44
CA ILE A 525 -12.40 -15.97 -6.10
C ILE A 525 -10.98 -16.41 -6.45
N TYR A 526 -10.27 -15.61 -7.24
CA TYR A 526 -8.82 -15.67 -7.33
C TYR A 526 -8.20 -14.73 -6.29
N LEU A 527 -7.34 -15.24 -5.40
CA LEU A 527 -6.65 -14.45 -4.39
C LEU A 527 -5.19 -14.21 -4.79
N ALA A 528 -4.86 -12.95 -5.09
CA ALA A 528 -3.51 -12.46 -5.32
C ALA A 528 -2.94 -11.84 -4.03
N SER A 529 -1.99 -12.52 -3.40
CA SER A 529 -1.27 -12.01 -2.22
C SER A 529 0.16 -12.54 -2.17
N GLY A 530 1.00 -11.87 -1.36
CA GLY A 530 2.21 -12.50 -0.82
C GLY A 530 1.88 -13.48 0.31
N LYS A 531 2.88 -13.83 1.13
CA LYS A 531 2.69 -14.68 2.32
C LYS A 531 1.84 -13.96 3.37
N ILE A 532 0.60 -14.40 3.53
CA ILE A 532 -0.37 -13.85 4.48
C ILE A 532 0.10 -14.11 5.93
N TYR A 533 0.02 -13.10 6.79
CA TYR A 533 0.36 -13.23 8.20
C TYR A 533 -0.62 -14.17 8.94
N LYS A 534 -0.07 -15.17 9.62
CA LYS A 534 -0.81 -16.24 10.33
C LYS A 534 -1.93 -16.85 9.48
N ALA A 535 -1.62 -17.19 8.22
CA ALA A 535 -2.58 -17.63 7.20
C ALA A 535 -3.56 -18.70 7.68
N GLU A 536 -3.10 -19.73 8.39
CA GLU A 536 -3.93 -20.82 8.96
C GLU A 536 -5.10 -20.29 9.80
N LYS A 537 -4.84 -19.32 10.69
CA LYS A 537 -5.88 -18.64 11.49
C LYS A 537 -6.67 -17.65 10.65
N THR A 538 -5.98 -16.80 9.88
CA THR A 538 -6.59 -15.59 9.31
C THR A 538 -7.41 -15.87 8.05
N MET A 539 -7.11 -16.93 7.30
CA MET A 539 -7.82 -17.32 6.08
C MET A 539 -9.09 -18.14 6.31
N ALA A 540 -9.19 -18.88 7.43
CA ALA A 540 -10.31 -19.79 7.66
C ALA A 540 -11.70 -19.15 7.48
N PRO A 541 -11.99 -17.93 7.99
CA PRO A 541 -13.29 -17.28 7.76
C PRO A 541 -13.54 -16.91 6.30
N LEU A 542 -12.49 -16.57 5.54
CA LEU A 542 -12.64 -16.22 4.12
C LEU A 542 -12.93 -17.47 3.26
N LEU A 543 -12.28 -18.59 3.58
CA LEU A 543 -12.54 -19.90 2.95
C LEU A 543 -13.94 -20.43 3.28
N GLU A 544 -14.40 -20.22 4.52
CA GLU A 544 -15.77 -20.58 4.94
C GLU A 544 -16.83 -19.78 4.18
N MET A 545 -16.60 -18.48 3.94
CA MET A 545 -17.49 -17.63 3.14
C MET A 545 -17.43 -17.90 1.63
N PHE A 546 -16.29 -18.38 1.12
CA PHE A 546 -16.04 -18.60 -0.31
C PHE A 546 -15.21 -19.88 -0.53
N PRO A 547 -15.82 -21.08 -0.47
CA PRO A 547 -15.14 -22.36 -0.65
C PRO A 547 -14.49 -22.56 -2.03
N LEU A 548 -14.93 -21.81 -3.06
CA LEU A 548 -14.31 -21.82 -4.39
C LEU A 548 -13.14 -20.84 -4.55
N LEU A 549 -12.55 -20.38 -3.44
CA LEU A 549 -11.35 -19.54 -3.47
C LEU A 549 -10.13 -20.34 -3.97
N GLN A 550 -9.40 -19.74 -4.89
CA GLN A 550 -8.21 -20.28 -5.53
C GLN A 550 -7.04 -19.29 -5.44
N THR A 551 -5.81 -19.81 -5.44
CA THR A 551 -4.58 -19.03 -5.61
C THR A 551 -3.77 -19.58 -6.78
N LYS A 552 -2.70 -18.91 -7.19
CA LYS A 552 -1.75 -19.48 -8.18
C LYS A 552 -1.22 -20.85 -7.74
N GLU A 553 -0.99 -21.05 -6.44
CA GLU A 553 -0.52 -22.32 -5.86
C GLU A 553 -1.56 -23.44 -5.88
N THR A 554 -2.87 -23.14 -5.87
CA THR A 554 -3.92 -24.17 -6.00
C THR A 554 -4.31 -24.45 -7.44
N LEU A 555 -4.16 -23.48 -8.33
CA LEU A 555 -4.47 -23.61 -9.76
C LEU A 555 -3.37 -24.27 -10.60
N ALA A 556 -2.12 -24.28 -10.12
CA ALA A 556 -0.96 -24.75 -10.87
C ALA A 556 -0.33 -25.97 -10.20
N SER A 557 0.27 -26.86 -10.99
CA SER A 557 1.07 -27.93 -10.40
C SER A 557 2.35 -27.38 -9.76
N ALA A 558 2.93 -28.15 -8.83
CA ALA A 558 4.18 -27.76 -8.19
C ALA A 558 5.33 -27.58 -9.20
N GLU A 559 5.29 -28.34 -10.30
CA GLU A 559 6.21 -28.32 -11.45
C GLU A 559 5.97 -27.10 -12.34
N GLU A 560 4.72 -26.79 -12.70
CA GLU A 560 4.37 -25.62 -13.51
C GLU A 560 4.83 -24.31 -12.84
N LEU A 561 4.79 -24.24 -11.50
CA LEU A 561 5.28 -23.08 -10.74
C LEU A 561 6.78 -23.10 -10.45
N ALA A 562 7.48 -24.23 -10.59
CA ALA A 562 8.89 -24.35 -10.20
C ALA A 562 9.81 -23.30 -10.85
N PRO A 563 9.67 -22.95 -12.16
CA PRO A 563 10.49 -21.90 -12.79
C PRO A 563 10.24 -20.47 -12.28
N PHE A 564 9.15 -20.26 -11.51
CA PHE A 564 8.69 -18.93 -11.09
C PHE A 564 8.85 -18.70 -9.59
N LYS A 565 8.74 -19.74 -8.75
CA LYS A 565 8.68 -19.64 -7.27
C LYS A 565 9.75 -18.78 -6.61
N ASN A 566 10.98 -18.76 -7.14
CA ASN A 566 12.10 -18.00 -6.59
C ASN A 566 12.19 -16.55 -7.10
N TYR A 567 11.32 -16.15 -8.03
CA TYR A 567 11.35 -14.82 -8.66
C TYR A 567 10.04 -14.08 -8.38
N SER A 568 10.05 -13.24 -7.35
CA SER A 568 8.88 -12.50 -6.86
C SER A 568 8.21 -11.66 -7.95
N SER A 569 8.99 -11.05 -8.85
CA SER A 569 8.44 -10.28 -9.97
C SER A 569 7.77 -11.15 -11.04
N ARG A 570 8.24 -12.39 -11.29
CA ARG A 570 7.58 -13.33 -12.21
C ARG A 570 6.29 -13.90 -11.57
N MET A 571 6.32 -14.26 -10.29
CA MET A 571 5.12 -14.67 -9.54
C MET A 571 4.05 -13.56 -9.52
N ALA A 572 4.46 -12.31 -9.34
CA ALA A 572 3.55 -11.15 -9.40
C ALA A 572 2.99 -10.90 -10.81
N ALA A 573 3.66 -11.35 -11.88
CA ALA A 573 3.16 -11.24 -13.25
C ALA A 573 2.06 -12.27 -13.55
N LEU A 574 2.16 -13.47 -12.97
CA LEU A 574 1.06 -14.46 -12.98
C LEU A 574 -0.18 -13.89 -12.27
N ASP A 575 -0.01 -13.36 -11.04
CA ASP A 575 -1.08 -12.70 -10.29
C ASP A 575 -1.70 -11.54 -11.10
N TYR A 576 -0.87 -10.70 -11.73
CA TYR A 576 -1.33 -9.57 -12.54
C TYR A 576 -2.23 -10.03 -13.68
N SER A 577 -1.82 -11.06 -14.42
CA SER A 577 -2.53 -11.58 -15.60
C SER A 577 -3.85 -12.26 -15.25
N VAL A 578 -3.91 -13.01 -14.14
CA VAL A 578 -5.18 -13.62 -13.67
C VAL A 578 -6.12 -12.53 -13.12
N CYS A 579 -5.60 -11.50 -12.47
CA CYS A 579 -6.43 -10.36 -12.04
C CYS A 579 -6.93 -9.51 -13.22
N LEU A 580 -6.14 -9.37 -14.29
CA LEU A 580 -6.49 -8.61 -15.50
C LEU A 580 -7.73 -9.18 -16.19
N HIS A 581 -7.84 -10.51 -16.25
CA HIS A 581 -8.93 -11.22 -16.94
C HIS A 581 -10.18 -11.49 -16.09
N SER A 582 -10.20 -11.06 -14.81
CA SER A 582 -11.38 -11.18 -13.95
C SER A 582 -12.51 -10.20 -14.32
N GLU A 583 -13.75 -10.50 -14.00
CA GLU A 583 -14.87 -9.57 -14.22
C GLU A 583 -14.91 -8.50 -13.14
N VAL A 584 -14.52 -8.85 -11.91
CA VAL A 584 -14.47 -7.91 -10.78
C VAL A 584 -13.10 -7.95 -10.13
N PHE A 585 -12.36 -6.83 -10.19
CA PHE A 585 -11.12 -6.68 -9.44
C PHE A 585 -11.37 -5.97 -8.11
N VAL A 586 -10.80 -6.49 -7.02
CA VAL A 586 -10.91 -5.94 -5.66
C VAL A 586 -9.52 -5.67 -5.13
N THR A 587 -9.26 -4.47 -4.58
CA THR A 587 -7.96 -4.16 -3.97
C THR A 587 -8.10 -3.63 -2.55
N THR A 588 -7.52 -4.32 -1.57
CA THR A 588 -7.65 -3.96 -0.15
C THR A 588 -6.67 -2.87 0.30
N GLN A 589 -5.64 -2.62 -0.51
CA GLN A 589 -4.68 -1.54 -0.33
C GLN A 589 -4.44 -0.77 -1.63
N GLY A 590 -3.86 0.44 -1.49
CA GLY A 590 -3.23 1.13 -2.60
C GLY A 590 -1.83 0.59 -2.89
N GLY A 591 -1.21 1.06 -3.98
CA GLY A 591 0.13 0.67 -4.39
C GLY A 591 0.24 0.52 -5.89
N ASN A 592 1.42 0.15 -6.38
CA ASN A 592 1.68 0.11 -7.83
C ASN A 592 0.92 -1.01 -8.55
N PHE A 593 0.72 -2.18 -7.93
CA PHE A 593 -0.04 -3.28 -8.53
C PHE A 593 -1.47 -2.87 -8.94
N PRO A 594 -2.36 -2.40 -8.03
CA PRO A 594 -3.69 -1.96 -8.43
C PRO A 594 -3.64 -0.71 -9.32
N HIS A 595 -2.65 0.17 -9.15
CA HIS A 595 -2.51 1.38 -9.97
C HIS A 595 -2.36 1.05 -11.47
N PHE A 596 -1.51 0.10 -11.83
CA PHE A 596 -1.35 -0.34 -13.23
C PHE A 596 -2.48 -1.25 -13.70
N LEU A 597 -2.92 -2.18 -12.84
CA LEU A 597 -3.94 -3.14 -13.23
C LEU A 597 -5.28 -2.46 -13.54
N ILE A 598 -5.68 -1.45 -12.77
CA ILE A 598 -6.95 -0.73 -12.99
C ILE A 598 -6.96 -0.02 -14.34
N GLY A 599 -5.87 0.66 -14.72
CA GLY A 599 -5.79 1.32 -16.03
C GLY A 599 -5.72 0.32 -17.19
N HIS A 600 -5.00 -0.79 -17.03
CA HIS A 600 -4.94 -1.84 -18.05
C HIS A 600 -6.30 -2.52 -18.26
N ARG A 601 -7.03 -2.81 -17.19
CA ARG A 601 -8.43 -3.28 -17.28
C ARG A 601 -9.32 -2.27 -18.01
N ARG A 602 -9.23 -0.96 -17.70
CA ARG A 602 -9.97 0.07 -18.44
C ARG A 602 -9.59 0.12 -19.92
N TYR A 603 -8.31 -0.06 -20.24
CA TYR A 603 -7.81 -0.07 -21.62
C TYR A 603 -8.41 -1.23 -22.44
N MET A 604 -8.38 -2.45 -21.89
CA MET A 604 -8.95 -3.63 -22.56
C MET A 604 -10.48 -3.62 -22.64
N TYR A 605 -11.18 -3.17 -21.59
CA TYR A 605 -12.64 -3.28 -21.47
C TYR A 605 -13.37 -1.97 -21.83
N GLY A 606 -12.88 -1.25 -22.84
CA GLY A 606 -13.63 -0.16 -23.47
C GLY A 606 -13.79 1.12 -22.63
N GLY A 607 -12.84 1.40 -21.75
CA GLY A 607 -12.80 2.57 -20.85
C GLY A 607 -13.37 2.32 -19.45
N HIS A 608 -14.06 1.20 -19.21
CA HIS A 608 -14.62 0.83 -17.91
C HIS A 608 -14.25 -0.61 -17.53
N SER A 609 -13.99 -0.86 -16.25
CA SER A 609 -13.94 -2.24 -15.75
C SER A 609 -14.29 -2.28 -14.28
N LYS A 610 -15.13 -3.25 -13.87
CA LYS A 610 -15.64 -3.31 -12.50
C LYS A 610 -14.48 -3.51 -11.52
N THR A 611 -14.35 -2.54 -10.62
CA THR A 611 -13.22 -2.40 -9.70
C THR A 611 -13.74 -1.94 -8.34
N ILE A 612 -13.56 -2.75 -7.30
CA ILE A 612 -13.98 -2.44 -5.94
C ILE A 612 -12.76 -1.94 -5.14
N LYS A 613 -12.81 -0.67 -4.74
CA LYS A 613 -11.82 -0.03 -3.87
C LYS A 613 -12.54 0.46 -2.60
N PRO A 614 -12.54 -0.34 -1.52
CA PRO A 614 -13.37 -0.04 -0.36
C PRO A 614 -12.94 1.23 0.37
N ASP A 615 -13.93 1.97 0.88
CA ASP A 615 -13.69 3.03 1.85
C ASP A 615 -13.39 2.41 3.21
N LYS A 616 -12.09 2.21 3.49
CA LYS A 616 -11.62 1.62 4.74
C LYS A 616 -11.94 2.44 6.00
N ARG A 617 -12.21 3.76 5.87
CA ARG A 617 -12.67 4.57 7.01
C ARG A 617 -14.10 4.20 7.36
N LYS A 618 -14.95 4.09 6.34
CA LYS A 618 -16.33 3.62 6.48
C LYS A 618 -16.38 2.17 6.97
N LEU A 619 -15.54 1.27 6.44
CA LEU A 619 -15.45 -0.11 6.93
C LEU A 619 -15.04 -0.19 8.40
N ALA A 620 -14.06 0.61 8.86
CA ALA A 620 -13.66 0.62 10.26
C ALA A 620 -14.85 0.92 11.20
N LEU A 621 -15.67 1.92 10.86
CA LEU A 621 -16.88 2.28 11.62
C LEU A 621 -17.96 1.20 11.55
N LEU A 622 -18.21 0.63 10.37
CA LEU A 622 -19.25 -0.39 10.17
C LEU A 622 -18.91 -1.72 10.85
N PHE A 623 -17.63 -2.13 10.80
CA PHE A 623 -17.18 -3.40 11.36
C PHE A 623 -16.93 -3.39 12.88
N ASP A 624 -16.78 -2.21 13.49
CA ASP A 624 -16.76 -2.07 14.95
C ASP A 624 -18.19 -2.07 15.55
N ASN A 625 -19.21 -1.69 14.77
CA ASN A 625 -20.60 -1.54 15.24
C ASN A 625 -21.29 -2.89 15.51
N GLN A 626 -21.28 -3.31 16.77
CA GLN A 626 -21.91 -4.54 17.27
C GLN A 626 -23.46 -4.52 17.28
N ASN A 627 -24.10 -3.42 16.89
CA ASN A 627 -25.56 -3.33 16.74
C ASN A 627 -25.98 -3.32 15.25
N MET A 628 -25.04 -3.40 14.31
CA MET A 628 -25.33 -3.46 12.88
C MET A 628 -26.06 -4.77 12.53
N GLY A 629 -27.26 -4.72 11.95
CA GLY A 629 -27.95 -5.90 11.41
C GLY A 629 -27.57 -6.18 9.94
N TRP A 630 -27.68 -7.44 9.50
CA TRP A 630 -27.24 -7.89 8.16
C TRP A 630 -27.78 -7.03 7.02
N LYS A 631 -29.11 -6.83 6.97
CA LYS A 631 -29.79 -6.00 5.96
C LYS A 631 -29.23 -4.56 5.88
N SER A 632 -28.80 -4.00 7.01
CA SER A 632 -28.21 -2.65 7.04
C SER A 632 -26.77 -2.65 6.55
N LEU A 633 -25.97 -3.68 6.90
CA LEU A 633 -24.61 -3.85 6.39
C LEU A 633 -24.61 -4.05 4.87
N LYS A 634 -25.48 -4.94 4.37
CA LYS A 634 -25.68 -5.21 2.93
C LYS A 634 -25.99 -3.93 2.16
N ARG A 635 -26.95 -3.13 2.63
CA ARG A 635 -27.26 -1.78 2.07
C ARG A 635 -26.04 -0.83 2.06
N GLN A 636 -25.25 -0.78 3.13
CA GLN A 636 -24.06 0.07 3.19
C GLN A 636 -22.96 -0.37 2.22
N MET A 637 -22.82 -1.69 1.99
CA MET A 637 -21.85 -2.28 1.06
C MET A 637 -22.28 -2.14 -0.40
N LEU A 638 -23.57 -2.33 -0.70
CA LEU A 638 -24.12 -2.08 -2.05
C LEU A 638 -23.87 -0.63 -2.49
N ASN A 639 -24.06 0.35 -1.58
CA ASN A 639 -23.73 1.75 -1.85
C ASN A 639 -22.22 1.97 -2.06
N MET A 640 -21.35 1.25 -1.34
CA MET A 640 -19.89 1.32 -1.54
C MET A 640 -19.46 0.71 -2.89
N ARG A 641 -20.11 -0.37 -3.31
CA ARG A 641 -19.91 -0.99 -4.64
C ARG A 641 -20.35 -0.03 -5.75
N ALA A 642 -21.55 0.54 -5.67
CA ALA A 642 -22.07 1.48 -6.66
C ALA A 642 -21.16 2.72 -6.81
N HIS A 643 -20.63 3.26 -5.71
CA HIS A 643 -19.64 4.35 -5.74
C HIS A 643 -18.30 3.94 -6.38
N SER A 644 -17.89 2.69 -6.21
CA SER A 644 -16.68 2.16 -6.85
C SER A 644 -16.87 1.99 -8.36
N ASP A 645 -18.02 1.46 -8.78
CA ASP A 645 -18.39 1.29 -10.19
C ASP A 645 -18.45 2.66 -10.92
N ALA A 646 -19.00 3.69 -10.27
CA ALA A 646 -19.03 5.06 -10.80
C ALA A 646 -17.62 5.64 -10.99
N LYS A 647 -16.72 5.45 -10.02
CA LYS A 647 -15.30 5.83 -10.14
C LYS A 647 -14.54 5.06 -11.22
N GLY A 648 -15.05 3.92 -11.66
CA GLY A 648 -14.56 3.21 -12.83
C GLY A 648 -14.64 4.01 -14.13
N ILE A 649 -15.53 5.01 -14.21
CA ILE A 649 -15.84 5.81 -15.42
C ILE A 649 -15.11 7.17 -15.42
N GLU A 650 -14.50 7.58 -14.29
CA GLU A 650 -13.81 8.87 -14.19
C GLU A 650 -12.66 8.99 -15.22
N MET A 651 -12.60 10.12 -15.93
CA MET A 651 -11.51 10.50 -16.83
C MET A 651 -10.29 11.01 -16.04
N LYS A 652 -9.10 10.96 -16.66
CA LYS A 652 -7.84 11.45 -16.08
C LYS A 652 -7.90 12.95 -15.78
N ARG A 653 -7.56 13.35 -14.54
CA ARG A 653 -7.25 14.75 -14.19
C ARG A 653 -5.77 15.04 -14.42
N SER A 654 -5.38 16.31 -14.45
CA SER A 654 -3.98 16.73 -14.66
C SER A 654 -2.97 16.12 -13.66
N THR A 655 -3.42 15.85 -12.43
CA THR A 655 -2.61 15.22 -11.37
C THR A 655 -2.62 13.69 -11.38
N ASP A 656 -3.51 13.07 -12.17
CA ASP A 656 -3.72 11.63 -12.14
C ASP A 656 -2.82 10.93 -13.15
N SER A 657 -2.40 9.70 -12.80
CA SER A 657 -1.52 8.92 -13.66
C SER A 657 -2.29 8.25 -14.80
N ILE A 658 -1.72 8.35 -16.00
CA ILE A 658 -2.17 7.68 -17.21
C ILE A 658 -2.23 6.14 -17.07
N PHE A 659 -1.42 5.57 -16.16
CA PHE A 659 -1.39 4.14 -15.88
C PHE A 659 -2.61 3.63 -15.08
N SER A 660 -3.38 4.52 -14.44
CA SER A 660 -4.68 4.21 -13.82
C SER A 660 -5.87 4.76 -14.63
N PHE A 661 -5.67 5.89 -15.32
CA PHE A 661 -6.70 6.58 -16.07
C PHE A 661 -6.22 6.79 -17.51
N PRO A 662 -6.43 5.80 -18.41
CA PRO A 662 -5.95 5.87 -19.79
C PRO A 662 -6.77 6.83 -20.67
N CYS A 663 -8.01 7.18 -20.30
CA CYS A 663 -8.85 8.07 -21.08
C CYS A 663 -8.68 9.54 -20.62
N PRO A 664 -8.52 10.52 -21.53
CA PRO A 664 -8.54 10.41 -22.99
C PRO A 664 -7.17 10.20 -23.65
N ASP A 665 -6.05 10.26 -22.90
CA ASP A 665 -4.70 10.33 -23.48
C ASP A 665 -4.27 9.10 -24.31
N CYS A 666 -4.76 7.90 -23.97
CA CYS A 666 -4.43 6.63 -24.64
C CYS A 666 -5.59 6.02 -25.45
N MET A 667 -6.79 6.58 -25.35
CA MET A 667 -8.01 5.97 -25.89
C MET A 667 -8.90 7.04 -26.51
N CYS A 668 -9.60 6.67 -27.58
CA CYS A 668 -10.53 7.53 -28.29
C CYS A 668 -11.93 6.95 -28.18
N HIS A 669 -12.97 7.75 -28.35
CA HIS A 669 -14.30 7.18 -28.59
C HIS A 669 -14.31 6.41 -29.91
N ALA A 670 -15.03 5.28 -29.95
CA ALA A 670 -15.43 4.70 -31.22
C ALA A 670 -16.31 5.72 -31.96
N ASN A 671 -15.88 6.15 -33.15
CA ASN A 671 -16.66 7.05 -33.97
C ASN A 671 -18.02 6.40 -34.28
N LYS A 672 -19.11 7.15 -34.08
CA LYS A 672 -20.38 6.86 -34.77
C LYS A 672 -20.24 7.31 -36.22
N THR A 673 -19.45 6.61 -37.02
CA THR A 673 -19.30 6.93 -38.44
C THR A 673 -20.61 6.66 -39.17
N GLU A 674 -21.10 7.72 -39.83
CA GLU A 674 -21.60 7.65 -41.21
C GLU A 674 -22.77 6.69 -41.49
N ASN A 675 -23.93 7.04 -40.93
CA ASN A 675 -25.22 6.74 -41.56
C ASN A 675 -26.02 8.04 -41.84
N ALA A 676 -25.31 9.15 -42.05
CA ALA A 676 -25.88 10.31 -42.72
C ALA A 676 -25.86 10.03 -44.22
N LYS A 677 -27.06 9.85 -44.81
CA LYS A 677 -27.22 9.70 -46.26
C LYS A 677 -26.52 10.85 -46.99
N PRO A 678 -25.94 10.63 -48.19
CA PRO A 678 -25.47 11.74 -49.01
C PRO A 678 -26.67 12.64 -49.33
N SER A 679 -26.68 13.87 -48.82
CA SER A 679 -27.61 14.89 -49.26
C SER A 679 -27.25 15.24 -50.70
N SER A 680 -28.09 14.82 -51.64
CA SER A 680 -27.95 15.12 -53.06
C SER A 680 -27.87 16.62 -53.29
N ALA A 681 -27.06 17.03 -54.27
CA ALA A 681 -27.00 18.40 -54.72
C ALA A 681 -28.38 18.95 -55.13
N ARG A 682 -28.67 20.18 -54.71
CA ARG A 682 -29.37 21.22 -55.48
C ARG A 682 -29.11 22.59 -54.86
#